data_AF-A0A1B6G830-F1
#
_entry.id   AF-A0A1B6G830-F1
#
_cell.length_a   1.000
_cell.length_b   1.000
_cell.length_c   1.000
_cell.angle_alpha   90.00
_cell.angle_beta   90.00
_cell.angle_gamma   90.00
#
_symmetry.space_group_name_H-M   'P 1'
#
loop_
_entity.id
_entity.type
_entity.pdbx_description
1 polymer ?
#
loop_
_entity_poly.entity_id
_entity_poly.type
_entity_poly.pdbx_seq_one_letter_code
_entity_poly.pdbx_strand_id
1 'polypeptide(L)'
;MMDSAYFSQSQQKSSHSSVDYGPAGTIVKVQMKNFMCHDNLEVKLNSRINFICGKNGSGKSAIQTAIAVGLGGKALATNRGTSMKDLIKSEKSSCTIIVVLSNQGPVAYKPREYGPLIQVERGFSQTSSLGYKIKNSAGKIVSTKKSELDKIVAQFNIQTENPVCILHQDVARNFLNSSDPKNKFMFYLKASRFDEINCIYCENKLRIHAITESIERKFEGLKEIFSDVIEMKKKLKTLEDAKEKERLRDNLENELLWALINEDKVKAEELRKKKEIETLAKNKAEKRLKEGDESNLKDKLRELEDRIKEMDNMVKDARDKVKSAREDFTKKKESWNNYIRELTDTKQSVRLAKRKYDSCLAEIENLTKNAPEIKQRQENLKRQITEYEQKLVSIKAAETSFEHDRQQLKDTVEQVTGSLEAVTSRWENIQRQKRKREENLKLLSQNASSLSVYGEGIVNIVDEINKAAARRKFEKKPIGPLGLHIKVKDSVWSGAVENFLGKSTLTSFCVDNNRDASVLSRIFKSVCDRYKIPQPSIFCSKFLSNVHNIRQSETGNHKYMSLSGALEIDNSVVANCLIDQQEIETVLLIPTNAEAYNLLDEPHKVPRNCNKAFTLTGDLFFPAPNYKSYSNSRPVTHATLLQAKQEDLVRNLKSEIIKFSQELNSVSAERHGIQEQIKSTTNLLKNNEEELRNLKKQRFAVERKIKDMESSIEQERDESNVAYLVQESKLLQAQLEKENENFERLKNVGEELKANAEHAKNKYERLQNTIAESDQEKAPIQGEIERLKSVIQQASLRSNHIRAKIKEYEENLNKLETELTELTDKIDDDTENASQICEPVRVRRETAEIRRELNKVKMYLQRLEEENGGSLQVLERNFKERHDQFNRINYELGELKSLLKKTKDALVKRRLKEQQLQMSISTSARHNFHLYLAERNFDGWLKFDFNEKTLNIIVRHQSETNLAVQTNTSSLSGGEKSFSTVAFIMAMWHQVKLPFHFLDEFDVFMDGINRRVVMDLLIDHAKETKQQFVFLTPLDMSSISSSDIITIHRLEAPRD
;
A
#
# COMPACT_ATOMS: atom_id res chain seq x y z
N MET A 1 -40.01 -21.16 -0.69
CA MET A 1 -40.43 -22.08 0.39
C MET A 1 -39.48 -21.86 1.55
N MET A 2 -40.03 -21.86 2.78
CA MET A 2 -39.38 -21.69 4.09
C MET A 2 -38.90 -20.25 4.41
N ASP A 3 -39.29 -19.56 5.48
CA ASP A 3 -40.10 -19.97 6.64
C ASP A 3 -40.91 -18.82 7.24
N SER A 4 -42.20 -19.12 7.39
CA SER A 4 -43.11 -18.56 8.38
C SER A 4 -42.87 -19.23 9.73
N ALA A 5 -42.25 -18.55 10.68
CA ALA A 5 -42.39 -18.90 12.09
C ALA A 5 -41.88 -17.74 12.96
N TYR A 6 -42.74 -17.34 13.89
CA TYR A 6 -42.51 -16.65 15.17
C TYR A 6 -43.58 -15.56 15.43
N PHE A 7 -44.84 -15.94 15.23
CA PHE A 7 -45.95 -15.48 16.06
C PHE A 7 -46.24 -16.61 17.05
N SER A 8 -45.74 -16.50 18.28
CA SER A 8 -46.30 -17.25 19.41
C SER A 8 -46.63 -16.29 20.53
N GLN A 9 -47.90 -16.34 20.91
CA GLN A 9 -48.52 -15.58 21.97
C GLN A 9 -47.84 -15.90 23.31
N SER A 10 -47.54 -14.87 24.08
CA SER A 10 -47.55 -14.96 25.54
C SER A 10 -48.38 -13.79 26.08
N GLN A 11 -49.67 -14.05 26.25
CA GLN A 11 -50.52 -13.24 27.11
C GLN A 11 -50.11 -13.49 28.56
N GLN A 12 -49.35 -12.57 29.15
CA GLN A 12 -49.35 -12.38 30.60
C GLN A 12 -50.14 -11.12 30.90
N LYS A 13 -51.36 -11.32 31.42
CA LYS A 13 -52.16 -10.28 32.07
C LYS A 13 -51.42 -9.82 33.33
N SER A 14 -50.81 -8.65 33.29
CA SER A 14 -50.49 -7.88 34.50
C SER A 14 -51.43 -6.67 34.57
N SER A 15 -52.36 -6.74 35.52
CA SER A 15 -53.30 -5.69 35.88
C SER A 15 -52.59 -4.48 36.49
N HIS A 16 -52.18 -3.54 35.64
CA HIS A 16 -52.02 -2.13 35.97
C HIS A 16 -52.57 -1.33 34.79
N SER A 17 -53.37 -0.30 35.06
CA SER A 17 -53.93 0.61 34.06
C SER A 17 -52.81 1.29 33.27
N SER A 18 -52.29 0.62 32.24
CA SER A 18 -51.21 1.11 31.41
C SER A 18 -51.80 2.11 30.43
N VAL A 19 -51.58 3.39 30.69
CA VAL A 19 -51.79 4.45 29.70
C VAL A 19 -50.98 4.08 28.45
N ASP A 20 -51.67 3.91 27.32
CA ASP A 20 -51.04 3.64 26.02
C ASP A 20 -50.48 4.95 25.47
N TYR A 21 -49.15 5.08 25.47
CA TYR A 21 -48.45 6.26 24.96
C TYR A 21 -48.11 6.15 23.47
N GLY A 22 -48.59 5.10 22.79
CA GLY A 22 -48.23 4.79 21.41
C GLY A 22 -46.87 4.09 21.28
N PRO A 23 -46.48 3.69 20.05
CA PRO A 23 -45.21 3.00 19.80
C PRO A 23 -43.99 3.87 20.14
N ALA A 24 -42.84 3.23 20.34
CA ALA A 24 -41.62 3.94 20.71
C ALA A 24 -41.26 5.02 19.67
N GLY A 25 -40.90 6.21 20.16
CA GLY A 25 -40.63 7.39 19.34
C GLY A 25 -41.80 8.34 19.13
N THR A 26 -43.05 7.94 19.46
CA THR A 26 -44.21 8.84 19.47
C THR A 26 -44.01 9.99 20.46
N ILE A 27 -44.36 11.22 20.06
CA ILE A 27 -44.22 12.40 20.91
C ILE A 27 -45.45 12.50 21.81
N VAL A 28 -45.26 12.39 23.11
CA VAL A 28 -46.34 12.47 24.11
C VAL A 28 -46.56 13.91 24.55
N LYS A 29 -45.47 14.66 24.73
CA LYS A 29 -45.51 16.04 25.23
C LYS A 29 -44.36 16.87 24.69
N VAL A 30 -44.64 18.12 24.38
CA VAL A 30 -43.63 19.15 24.10
C VAL A 30 -43.87 20.31 25.03
N GLN A 31 -42.80 20.79 25.67
CA GLN A 31 -42.83 21.96 26.51
C GLN A 31 -41.67 22.87 26.13
N MET A 32 -41.94 24.17 26.02
CA MET A 32 -40.94 25.17 25.66
C MET A 32 -41.05 26.36 26.59
N LYS A 33 -39.91 26.87 27.05
CA LYS A 33 -39.80 28.04 27.94
C LYS A 33 -38.86 29.07 27.32
N ASN A 34 -39.31 30.33 27.22
CA ASN A 34 -38.62 31.46 26.59
C ASN A 34 -38.15 31.16 25.15
N PHE A 35 -38.98 30.48 24.36
CA PHE A 35 -38.62 29.98 23.03
C PHE A 35 -39.48 30.64 21.95
N MET A 36 -38.84 31.28 20.97
CA MET A 36 -39.49 32.07 19.93
C MET A 36 -40.51 33.07 20.49
N CYS A 37 -41.81 32.90 20.21
CA CYS A 37 -42.85 33.80 20.73
C CYS A 37 -43.43 33.39 22.11
N HIS A 38 -43.04 32.24 22.66
CA HIS A 38 -43.65 31.66 23.86
C HIS A 38 -42.80 31.82 25.12
N ASP A 39 -43.39 32.35 26.20
CA ASP A 39 -42.75 32.38 27.53
C ASP A 39 -42.75 31.01 28.19
N ASN A 40 -43.90 30.32 28.15
CA ASN A 40 -44.05 28.93 28.57
C ASN A 40 -45.26 28.32 27.86
N LEU A 41 -45.02 27.38 26.96
CA LEU A 41 -46.07 26.64 26.26
C LEU A 41 -45.88 25.14 26.51
N GLU A 42 -46.94 24.47 26.92
CA GLU A 42 -47.00 23.01 27.03
C GLU A 42 -48.10 22.47 26.12
N VAL A 43 -47.76 21.49 25.29
CA VAL A 43 -48.68 20.80 24.39
C VAL A 43 -48.55 19.30 24.60
N LYS A 44 -49.65 18.65 24.97
CA LYS A 44 -49.76 17.19 25.09
C LYS A 44 -50.39 16.66 23.81
N LEU A 45 -49.70 15.79 23.10
CA LEU A 45 -50.14 15.26 21.81
C LEU A 45 -50.77 13.87 21.99
N ASN A 46 -51.81 13.59 21.21
CA ASN A 46 -52.38 12.27 21.01
C ASN A 46 -51.39 11.39 20.23
N SER A 47 -51.36 10.08 20.49
CA SER A 47 -50.46 9.14 19.81
C SER A 47 -50.80 8.91 18.33
N ARG A 48 -51.98 9.33 17.88
CA ARG A 48 -52.47 9.22 16.49
C ARG A 48 -52.51 10.58 15.81
N ILE A 49 -53.66 11.25 15.77
CA ILE A 49 -53.86 12.45 14.93
C ILE A 49 -53.99 13.70 15.81
N ASN A 50 -53.25 14.74 15.45
CA ASN A 50 -53.24 16.02 16.14
C ASN A 50 -53.41 17.16 15.13
N PHE A 51 -54.41 18.01 15.34
CA PHE A 51 -54.54 19.28 14.62
C PHE A 51 -54.15 20.43 15.53
N ILE A 52 -53.22 21.26 15.11
CA ILE A 52 -52.81 22.47 15.84
C ILE A 52 -53.24 23.67 15.02
N CYS A 53 -54.28 24.35 15.50
CA CYS A 53 -54.96 25.45 14.80
C CYS A 53 -54.69 26.77 15.51
N GLY A 54 -54.60 27.87 14.75
CA GLY A 54 -54.43 29.22 15.31
C GLY A 54 -54.08 30.26 14.25
N LYS A 55 -54.38 31.54 14.49
CA LYS A 55 -54.08 32.62 13.53
C LYS A 55 -52.58 32.69 13.19
N ASN A 56 -52.23 33.29 12.06
CA ASN A 56 -50.82 33.54 11.72
C ASN A 56 -50.15 34.35 12.85
N GLY A 57 -48.94 33.96 13.25
CA GLY A 57 -48.23 34.55 14.40
C GLY A 57 -48.47 33.88 15.76
N SER A 58 -49.46 33.00 15.93
CA SER A 58 -49.72 32.23 17.18
C SER A 58 -48.62 31.25 17.61
N GLY A 59 -47.54 31.13 16.84
CA GLY A 59 -46.41 30.28 17.19
C GLY A 59 -46.64 28.78 16.96
N LYS A 60 -47.53 28.40 16.02
CA LYS A 60 -47.72 27.00 15.58
C LYS A 60 -46.39 26.34 15.17
N SER A 61 -45.67 26.94 14.23
CA SER A 61 -44.38 26.42 13.75
C SER A 61 -43.31 26.39 14.85
N ALA A 62 -43.45 27.14 15.94
CA ALA A 62 -42.52 27.06 17.07
C ALA A 62 -42.56 25.69 17.75
N ILE A 63 -43.70 24.98 17.73
CA ILE A 63 -43.82 23.60 18.25
C ILE A 63 -42.98 22.64 17.40
N GLN A 64 -43.12 22.73 16.07
CA GLN A 64 -42.35 21.93 15.11
C GLN A 64 -40.84 22.21 15.24
N THR A 65 -40.45 23.49 15.29
CA THR A 65 -39.05 23.92 15.45
C THR A 65 -38.49 23.47 16.81
N ALA A 66 -39.28 23.53 17.89
CA ALA A 66 -38.89 23.04 19.20
C ALA A 66 -38.62 21.53 19.19
N ILE A 67 -39.45 20.73 18.52
CA ILE A 67 -39.22 19.28 18.39
C ILE A 67 -37.95 18.99 17.59
N ALA A 68 -37.83 19.60 16.40
CA ALA A 68 -36.69 19.38 15.52
C ALA A 68 -35.36 19.69 16.23
N VAL A 69 -35.31 20.84 16.89
CA VAL A 69 -34.14 21.27 17.65
C VAL A 69 -33.99 20.45 18.94
N GLY A 70 -35.05 20.21 19.70
CA GLY A 70 -35.01 19.43 20.94
C GLY A 70 -34.43 18.03 20.76
N LEU A 71 -34.63 17.41 19.59
CA LEU A 71 -34.18 16.07 19.25
C LEU A 71 -32.88 16.02 18.42
N GLY A 72 -32.13 17.12 18.34
CA GLY A 72 -30.78 17.12 17.77
C GLY A 72 -30.61 17.80 16.41
N GLY A 73 -31.70 18.27 15.79
CA GLY A 73 -31.67 19.02 14.55
C GLY A 73 -30.95 20.37 14.66
N LYS A 74 -30.44 20.85 13.53
CA LYS A 74 -29.78 22.16 13.39
C LYS A 74 -30.82 23.28 13.25
N ALA A 75 -30.54 24.46 13.82
CA ALA A 75 -31.40 25.64 13.68
C ALA A 75 -31.63 26.01 12.20
N LEU A 76 -30.55 26.00 11.40
CA LEU A 76 -30.59 26.29 9.96
C LEU A 76 -31.57 25.39 9.19
N ALA A 77 -31.67 24.11 9.55
CA ALA A 77 -32.56 23.16 8.89
C ALA A 77 -34.04 23.48 9.09
N THR A 78 -34.37 24.27 10.13
CA THR A 78 -35.76 24.65 10.43
C THR A 78 -36.25 25.87 9.65
N ASN A 79 -35.39 26.54 8.88
CA ASN A 79 -35.66 27.80 8.15
C ASN A 79 -36.19 28.96 9.03
N ARG A 80 -36.11 28.85 10.37
CA ARG A 80 -36.58 29.88 11.31
C ARG A 80 -35.47 30.63 12.04
N GLY A 81 -34.20 30.25 11.84
CA GLY A 81 -33.04 30.91 12.43
C GLY A 81 -31.73 30.40 11.84
N THR A 82 -30.73 31.27 11.73
CA THR A 82 -29.38 30.91 11.27
C THR A 82 -28.56 30.24 12.38
N SER A 83 -28.85 30.61 13.62
CA SER A 83 -28.20 30.09 14.82
C SER A 83 -29.22 29.69 15.88
N MET A 84 -28.77 28.88 16.85
CA MET A 84 -29.61 28.50 17.99
C MET A 84 -30.05 29.73 18.82
N LYS A 85 -29.27 30.81 18.82
CA LYS A 85 -29.55 32.02 19.61
C LYS A 85 -30.78 32.75 19.09
N ASP A 86 -31.01 32.68 17.78
CA ASP A 86 -32.13 33.32 17.07
C ASP A 86 -33.48 32.73 17.48
N LEU A 87 -33.49 31.54 18.11
CA LEU A 87 -34.69 30.84 18.56
C LEU A 87 -35.08 31.17 20.01
N ILE A 88 -34.26 31.95 20.73
CA ILE A 88 -34.58 32.42 22.07
C ILE A 88 -35.56 33.58 21.95
N LYS A 89 -36.60 33.61 22.79
CA LYS A 89 -37.56 34.74 22.83
C LYS A 89 -36.83 36.06 23.05
N SER A 90 -37.23 37.10 22.33
CA SER A 90 -36.73 38.46 22.50
C SER A 90 -36.74 38.86 23.98
N GLU A 91 -35.71 39.58 24.42
CA GLU A 91 -35.52 40.02 25.82
C GLU A 91 -35.25 38.91 26.85
N LYS A 92 -35.11 37.65 26.44
CA LYS A 92 -34.68 36.55 27.31
C LYS A 92 -33.24 36.12 27.02
N SER A 93 -32.51 35.73 28.07
CA SER A 93 -31.10 35.33 27.98
C SER A 93 -30.90 33.84 27.71
N SER A 94 -31.92 33.01 27.96
CA SER A 94 -31.89 31.56 27.78
C SER A 94 -33.28 30.97 27.57
N CYS A 95 -33.30 29.79 26.94
CA CYS A 95 -34.52 29.02 26.72
C CYS A 95 -34.32 27.53 27.07
N THR A 96 -35.43 26.82 27.22
CA THR A 96 -35.40 25.37 27.48
C THR A 96 -36.53 24.70 26.72
N ILE A 97 -36.21 23.58 26.09
CA ILE A 97 -37.15 22.73 25.36
C ILE A 97 -37.15 21.36 26.03
N ILE A 98 -38.33 20.79 26.27
CA ILE A 98 -38.52 19.44 26.80
C ILE A 98 -39.41 18.68 25.84
N VAL A 99 -38.90 17.59 25.28
CA VAL A 99 -39.65 16.66 24.41
C VAL A 99 -39.76 15.33 25.14
N VAL A 100 -40.99 14.85 25.32
CA VAL A 100 -41.26 13.55 25.96
C VAL A 100 -41.68 12.55 24.89
N LEU A 101 -40.92 11.46 24.78
CA LEU A 101 -41.12 10.39 23.81
C LEU A 101 -41.65 9.13 24.50
N SER A 102 -42.55 8.40 23.84
CA SER A 102 -42.92 7.05 24.22
C SER A 102 -41.72 6.10 24.04
N ASN A 103 -41.55 5.19 25.00
CA ASN A 103 -40.55 4.14 24.99
C ASN A 103 -41.21 2.76 25.18
N GLN A 104 -42.33 2.54 24.51
CA GLN A 104 -43.13 1.32 24.59
C GLN A 104 -43.09 0.54 23.27
N GLY A 105 -43.27 -0.78 23.34
CA GLY A 105 -43.27 -1.66 22.16
C GLY A 105 -41.92 -2.31 21.85
N PRO A 106 -41.82 -3.05 20.72
CA PRO A 106 -40.72 -3.98 20.45
C PRO A 106 -39.36 -3.31 20.20
N VAL A 107 -39.35 -2.02 19.85
CA VAL A 107 -38.13 -1.24 19.55
C VAL A 107 -37.78 -0.24 20.66
N ALA A 108 -38.33 -0.43 21.87
CA ALA A 108 -38.02 0.41 23.03
C ALA A 108 -36.51 0.46 23.35
N TYR A 109 -36.00 1.66 23.63
CA TYR A 109 -34.62 1.91 23.97
C TYR A 109 -34.41 1.72 25.49
N LYS A 110 -33.61 0.71 25.85
CA LYS A 110 -33.23 0.40 27.24
C LYS A 110 -34.40 0.55 28.24
N PRO A 111 -35.51 -0.21 28.05
CA PRO A 111 -36.74 -0.02 28.81
C PRO A 111 -36.57 -0.19 30.33
N ARG A 112 -35.56 -0.94 30.77
CA ARG A 112 -35.22 -1.08 32.20
C ARG A 112 -34.64 0.20 32.82
N GLU A 113 -33.91 1.00 32.06
CA GLU A 113 -33.26 2.23 32.55
C GLU A 113 -34.20 3.44 32.46
N TYR A 114 -34.89 3.57 31.33
CA TYR A 114 -35.72 4.74 31.03
C TYR A 114 -37.20 4.54 31.39
N GLY A 115 -37.69 3.31 31.47
CA GLY A 115 -39.11 3.02 31.64
C GLY A 115 -39.93 3.38 30.39
N PRO A 116 -41.26 3.58 30.51
CA PRO A 116 -42.16 3.77 29.37
C PRO A 116 -42.05 5.13 28.67
N LEU A 117 -41.34 6.10 29.24
CA LEU A 117 -41.18 7.46 28.71
C LEU A 117 -39.73 7.92 28.80
N ILE A 118 -39.26 8.61 27.78
CA ILE A 118 -37.95 9.28 27.75
C ILE A 118 -38.19 10.78 27.62
N GLN A 119 -37.62 11.58 28.52
CA GLN A 119 -37.70 13.04 28.44
C GLN A 119 -36.36 13.62 28.00
N VAL A 120 -36.35 14.34 26.89
CA VAL A 120 -35.18 15.02 26.34
C VAL A 120 -35.33 16.51 26.63
N GLU A 121 -34.49 17.03 27.52
CA GLU A 121 -34.38 18.46 27.83
C GLU A 121 -33.16 19.05 27.11
N ARG A 122 -33.39 20.07 26.28
CA ARG A 122 -32.35 20.84 25.59
C ARG A 122 -32.41 22.29 26.06
N GLY A 123 -31.31 22.79 26.61
CA GLY A 123 -31.17 24.19 27.04
C GLY A 123 -30.08 24.91 26.27
N PHE A 124 -30.27 26.20 26.00
CA PHE A 124 -29.23 27.07 25.43
C PHE A 124 -29.49 28.54 25.77
N SER A 125 -28.39 29.30 25.86
CA SER A 125 -28.37 30.74 26.17
C SER A 125 -27.70 31.54 25.05
N GLN A 126 -27.78 32.88 25.13
CA GLN A 126 -27.10 33.78 24.19
C GLN A 126 -25.57 33.61 24.18
N THR A 127 -25.00 33.13 25.29
CA THR A 127 -23.55 32.98 25.50
C THR A 127 -23.06 31.54 25.39
N SER A 128 -23.89 30.54 25.68
CA SER A 128 -23.45 29.13 25.74
C SER A 128 -24.59 28.14 25.44
N SER A 129 -24.25 26.96 24.90
CA SER A 129 -25.18 25.84 24.81
C SER A 129 -25.18 25.09 26.14
N LEU A 130 -26.33 25.02 26.83
CA LEU A 130 -26.46 24.36 28.15
C LEU A 130 -26.56 22.83 28.03
N GLY A 131 -26.39 22.29 26.82
CA GLY A 131 -26.32 20.85 26.55
C GLY A 131 -27.67 20.13 26.61
N TYR A 132 -27.61 18.80 26.76
CA TYR A 132 -28.77 17.93 26.88
C TYR A 132 -28.88 17.33 28.28
N LYS A 133 -30.10 17.07 28.72
CA LYS A 133 -30.38 16.18 29.85
C LYS A 133 -31.45 15.19 29.41
N ILE A 134 -31.13 13.92 29.49
CA ILE A 134 -32.02 12.82 29.11
C ILE A 134 -32.47 12.13 30.39
N LYS A 135 -33.77 12.19 30.66
CA LYS A 135 -34.39 11.69 31.88
C LYS A 135 -35.27 10.48 31.60
N ASN A 136 -35.39 9.61 32.59
CA ASN A 136 -36.33 8.49 32.58
C ASN A 136 -37.76 8.95 32.90
N SER A 137 -38.71 8.00 32.87
CA SER A 137 -40.12 8.22 33.20
C SER A 137 -40.38 8.83 34.59
N ALA A 138 -39.49 8.59 35.57
CA ALA A 138 -39.57 9.18 36.91
C ALA A 138 -38.93 10.58 37.01
N GLY A 139 -38.41 11.13 35.90
CA GLY A 139 -37.74 12.44 35.84
C GLY A 139 -36.27 12.44 36.29
N LYS A 140 -35.68 11.28 36.58
CA LYS A 140 -34.26 11.15 36.96
C LYS A 140 -33.38 11.26 35.72
N ILE A 141 -32.33 12.07 35.79
CA ILE A 141 -31.34 12.21 34.71
C ILE A 141 -30.53 10.92 34.58
N VAL A 142 -30.57 10.31 33.40
CA VAL A 142 -29.81 9.11 33.04
C VAL A 142 -28.53 9.48 32.30
N SER A 143 -28.59 10.49 31.41
CA SER A 143 -27.43 10.94 30.63
C SER A 143 -27.53 12.42 30.28
N THR A 144 -26.38 13.06 30.07
CA THR A 144 -26.26 14.43 29.53
C THR A 144 -25.50 14.49 28.20
N LYS A 145 -25.08 13.34 27.68
CA LYS A 145 -24.25 13.25 26.46
C LYS A 145 -25.13 13.28 25.22
N LYS A 146 -24.78 14.12 24.24
CA LYS A 146 -25.43 14.13 22.91
C LYS A 146 -25.38 12.76 22.23
N SER A 147 -24.29 12.02 22.37
CA SER A 147 -24.16 10.68 21.78
C SER A 147 -25.17 9.66 22.32
N GLU A 148 -25.74 9.86 23.51
CA GLU A 148 -26.82 9.02 24.00
C GLU A 148 -28.16 9.40 23.34
N LEU A 149 -28.40 10.70 23.11
CA LEU A 149 -29.55 11.18 22.34
C LEU A 149 -29.48 10.65 20.90
N ASP A 150 -28.31 10.72 20.26
CA ASP A 150 -28.13 10.24 18.88
C ASP A 150 -28.48 8.74 18.76
N LYS A 151 -28.19 7.93 19.79
CA LYS A 151 -28.59 6.51 19.85
C LYS A 151 -30.10 6.34 20.01
N ILE A 152 -30.74 7.15 20.86
CA ILE A 152 -32.20 7.11 21.07
C ILE A 152 -32.92 7.48 19.76
N VAL A 153 -32.50 8.57 19.13
CA VAL A 153 -33.02 9.05 17.85
C VAL A 153 -32.83 8.01 16.75
N ALA A 154 -31.66 7.37 16.67
CA ALA A 154 -31.39 6.28 15.73
C ALA A 154 -32.25 5.03 16.00
N GLN A 155 -32.39 4.62 17.26
CA GLN A 155 -33.21 3.46 17.65
C GLN A 155 -34.69 3.66 17.28
N PHE A 156 -35.21 4.88 17.47
CA PHE A 156 -36.60 5.22 17.14
C PHE A 156 -36.79 5.67 15.69
N ASN A 157 -35.72 5.71 14.89
CA ASN A 157 -35.73 6.22 13.52
C ASN A 157 -36.36 7.62 13.40
N ILE A 158 -36.06 8.52 14.33
CA ILE A 158 -36.51 9.91 14.29
C ILE A 158 -35.61 10.70 13.33
N GLN A 159 -36.20 11.35 12.34
CA GLN A 159 -35.46 12.02 11.27
C GLN A 159 -35.91 13.48 11.12
N THR A 160 -35.45 14.36 12.01
CA THR A 160 -35.93 15.75 12.09
C THR A 160 -35.58 16.62 10.87
N GLU A 161 -34.56 16.25 10.10
CA GLU A 161 -34.14 16.98 8.87
C GLU A 161 -34.78 16.39 7.59
N ASN A 162 -35.51 15.27 7.69
CA ASN A 162 -36.18 14.66 6.55
C ASN A 162 -37.50 15.41 6.25
N PRO A 163 -37.70 15.92 5.02
CA PRO A 163 -38.89 16.70 4.67
C PRO A 163 -40.20 15.92 4.73
N VAL A 164 -40.19 14.57 4.71
CA VAL A 164 -41.40 13.76 4.91
C VAL A 164 -41.68 13.44 6.38
N CYS A 165 -40.71 13.67 7.28
CA CYS A 165 -40.92 13.63 8.74
C CYS A 165 -41.42 14.98 9.24
N ILE A 166 -40.76 16.07 8.83
CA ILE A 166 -41.07 17.43 9.23
C ILE A 166 -41.09 18.28 7.96
N LEU A 167 -42.29 18.52 7.44
CA LEU A 167 -42.48 19.38 6.27
C LEU A 167 -42.66 20.83 6.72
N HIS A 168 -41.62 21.64 6.52
CA HIS A 168 -41.66 23.07 6.83
C HIS A 168 -42.47 23.86 5.78
N GLN A 169 -43.11 24.94 6.20
CA GLN A 169 -43.94 25.83 5.37
C GLN A 169 -43.27 26.21 4.03
N ASP A 170 -42.01 26.66 4.06
CA ASP A 170 -41.31 27.10 2.84
C ASP A 170 -40.96 25.95 1.91
N VAL A 171 -40.67 24.77 2.47
CA VAL A 171 -40.42 23.54 1.68
C VAL A 171 -41.72 23.07 1.03
N ALA A 172 -42.83 23.09 1.78
CA ALA A 172 -44.17 22.81 1.23
C ALA A 172 -44.52 23.78 0.09
N ARG A 173 -44.36 25.09 0.29
CA ARG A 173 -44.65 26.13 -0.71
C ARG A 173 -43.80 25.97 -1.97
N ASN A 174 -42.48 25.82 -1.81
CA ASN A 174 -41.56 25.66 -2.94
C ASN A 174 -41.85 24.35 -3.68
N PHE A 175 -42.16 23.27 -2.96
CA PHE A 175 -42.47 21.98 -3.57
C PHE A 175 -43.80 21.98 -4.32
N LEU A 176 -44.87 22.51 -3.72
CA LEU A 176 -46.21 22.64 -4.32
C LEU A 176 -46.20 23.49 -5.60
N ASN A 177 -45.40 24.56 -5.62
CA ASN A 177 -45.37 25.50 -6.74
C ASN A 177 -44.28 25.20 -7.78
N SER A 178 -43.25 24.41 -7.45
CA SER A 178 -42.18 24.10 -8.40
C SER A 178 -42.63 23.09 -9.46
N SER A 179 -42.62 23.52 -10.72
CA SER A 179 -42.80 22.61 -11.86
C SER A 179 -41.50 21.88 -12.22
N ASP A 180 -40.36 22.27 -11.63
CA ASP A 180 -39.04 21.74 -11.95
C ASP A 180 -38.87 20.25 -11.55
N PRO A 181 -38.62 19.36 -12.52
CA PRO A 181 -38.39 17.94 -12.27
C PRO A 181 -37.15 17.63 -11.42
N LYS A 182 -36.12 18.49 -11.43
CA LYS A 182 -34.90 18.26 -10.64
C LYS A 182 -35.14 18.48 -9.15
N ASN A 183 -35.85 19.55 -8.79
CA ASN A 183 -36.25 19.79 -7.39
C ASN A 183 -37.11 18.66 -6.83
N LYS A 184 -37.99 18.07 -7.63
CA LYS A 184 -38.80 16.90 -7.23
C LYS A 184 -37.94 15.65 -7.01
N PHE A 185 -36.95 15.43 -7.85
CA PHE A 185 -36.00 14.33 -7.66
C PHE A 185 -35.15 14.54 -6.41
N MET A 186 -34.70 15.77 -6.15
CA MET A 186 -33.96 16.11 -4.91
C MET A 186 -34.82 15.90 -3.66
N PHE A 187 -36.11 16.24 -3.70
CA PHE A 187 -37.04 15.92 -2.62
C PHE A 187 -37.12 14.41 -2.39
N TYR A 188 -37.26 13.61 -3.46
CA TYR A 188 -37.24 12.16 -3.36
C TYR A 188 -35.94 11.64 -2.72
N LEU A 189 -34.78 12.14 -3.15
CA LEU A 189 -33.49 11.74 -2.59
C LEU A 189 -33.39 12.04 -1.09
N LYS A 190 -33.81 13.23 -0.66
CA LYS A 190 -33.84 13.63 0.76
C LYS A 190 -34.83 12.80 1.57
N ALA A 191 -36.03 12.58 1.02
CA ALA A 191 -37.08 11.81 1.67
C ALA A 191 -36.66 10.34 1.89
N SER A 192 -36.00 9.75 0.90
CA SER A 192 -35.50 8.37 0.94
C SER A 192 -34.10 8.21 1.54
N ARG A 193 -33.42 9.32 1.89
CA ARG A 193 -32.03 9.41 2.39
C ARG A 193 -30.95 8.89 1.43
N PHE A 194 -31.26 8.82 0.13
CA PHE A 194 -30.25 8.50 -0.88
C PHE A 194 -29.22 9.63 -1.04
N ASP A 195 -29.57 10.87 -0.68
CA ASP A 195 -28.63 11.99 -0.62
C ASP A 195 -27.49 11.75 0.39
N GLU A 196 -27.82 11.31 1.60
CA GLU A 196 -26.82 10.97 2.62
C GLU A 196 -25.94 9.79 2.19
N ILE A 197 -26.55 8.75 1.60
CA ILE A 197 -25.83 7.59 1.06
C ILE A 197 -24.82 8.05 0.00
N ASN A 198 -25.23 8.96 -0.89
CA ASN A 198 -24.35 9.55 -1.90
C ASN A 198 -23.19 10.34 -1.29
N CYS A 199 -23.44 11.14 -0.25
CA CYS A 199 -22.39 11.84 0.49
C CYS A 199 -21.38 10.84 1.10
N ILE A 200 -21.86 9.78 1.75
CA ILE A 200 -21.03 8.72 2.32
C ILE A 200 -20.17 8.04 1.24
N TYR A 201 -20.69 7.85 0.02
CA TYR A 201 -19.88 7.32 -1.07
C TYR A 201 -18.80 8.29 -1.55
N CYS A 202 -19.10 9.58 -1.63
CA CYS A 202 -18.10 10.60 -1.95
C CYS A 202 -16.98 10.60 -0.91
N GLU A 203 -17.30 10.57 0.38
CA GLU A 203 -16.31 10.46 1.46
C GLU A 203 -15.48 9.18 1.37
N ASN A 204 -16.12 8.04 1.11
CA ASN A 204 -15.40 6.77 0.97
C ASN A 204 -14.48 6.76 -0.26
N LYS A 205 -14.87 7.40 -1.37
CA LYS A 205 -13.99 7.57 -2.54
C LYS A 205 -12.75 8.41 -2.19
N LEU A 206 -12.92 9.50 -1.46
CA LEU A 206 -11.80 10.32 -0.97
C LEU A 206 -10.88 9.51 -0.05
N ARG A 207 -11.44 8.72 0.87
CA ARG A 207 -10.66 7.81 1.73
C ARG A 207 -9.90 6.76 0.93
N ILE A 208 -10.52 6.14 -0.07
CA ILE A 208 -9.88 5.18 -0.97
C ILE A 208 -8.70 5.83 -1.70
N HIS A 209 -8.88 7.06 -2.18
CA HIS A 209 -7.82 7.81 -2.85
C HIS A 209 -6.65 8.09 -1.90
N ALA A 210 -6.93 8.60 -0.69
CA ALA A 210 -5.90 8.86 0.32
C ALA A 210 -5.13 7.59 0.74
N ILE A 211 -5.82 6.44 0.89
CA ILE A 211 -5.17 5.16 1.19
C ILE A 211 -4.29 4.71 0.02
N THR A 212 -4.76 4.90 -1.22
CA THR A 212 -3.99 4.53 -2.43
C THR A 212 -2.71 5.35 -2.52
N GLU A 213 -2.79 6.66 -2.34
CA GLU A 213 -1.64 7.56 -2.34
C GLU A 213 -0.67 7.23 -1.19
N SER A 214 -1.19 6.87 0.00
CA SER A 214 -0.35 6.42 1.12
C SER A 214 0.38 5.12 0.82
N ILE A 215 -0.23 4.19 0.07
CA ILE A 215 0.41 2.95 -0.38
C ILE A 215 1.52 3.26 -1.37
N GLU A 216 1.27 4.15 -2.34
CA GLU A 216 2.28 4.55 -3.33
C GLU A 216 3.49 5.21 -2.68
N ARG A 217 3.28 6.16 -1.76
CA ARG A 217 4.37 6.80 -1.01
C ARG A 217 5.18 5.81 -0.17
N LYS A 218 4.51 4.91 0.56
CA LYS A 218 5.20 3.87 1.35
C LYS A 218 5.94 2.87 0.46
N PHE A 219 5.39 2.54 -0.71
CA PHE A 219 6.04 1.65 -1.66
C PHE A 219 7.30 2.26 -2.26
N GLU A 220 7.29 3.56 -2.57
CA GLU A 220 8.49 4.26 -3.05
C GLU A 220 9.58 4.28 -1.98
N GLY A 221 9.24 4.65 -0.74
CA GLY A 221 10.20 4.59 0.38
C GLY A 221 10.70 3.18 0.68
N LEU A 222 9.90 2.14 0.43
CA LEU A 222 10.34 0.75 0.59
C LEU A 222 11.42 0.36 -0.44
N LYS A 223 11.38 0.91 -1.66
CA LYS A 223 12.42 0.65 -2.68
C LYS A 223 13.78 1.18 -2.25
N GLU A 224 13.81 2.39 -1.69
CA GLU A 224 15.04 3.00 -1.16
C GLU A 224 15.63 2.13 -0.04
N ILE A 225 14.81 1.75 0.94
CA ILE A 225 15.25 0.88 2.05
C ILE A 225 15.71 -0.48 1.53
N PHE A 226 15.05 -1.05 0.52
CA PHE A 226 15.47 -2.32 -0.09
C PHE A 226 16.86 -2.22 -0.75
N SER A 227 17.14 -1.11 -1.45
CA SER A 227 18.45 -0.83 -2.01
C SER A 227 19.52 -0.75 -0.92
N ASP A 228 19.24 -0.01 0.16
CA ASP A 228 20.13 0.12 1.32
C ASP A 228 20.45 -1.26 1.94
N VAL A 229 19.43 -2.11 2.12
CA VAL A 229 19.60 -3.46 2.68
C VAL A 229 20.50 -4.33 1.78
N ILE A 230 20.37 -4.23 0.45
CA ILE A 230 21.24 -4.94 -0.49
C ILE A 230 22.68 -4.45 -0.39
N GLU A 231 22.89 -3.13 -0.34
CA GLU A 231 24.22 -2.54 -0.25
C GLU A 231 24.92 -2.93 1.06
N MET A 232 24.21 -2.81 2.19
CA MET A 232 24.72 -3.19 3.51
C MET A 232 25.06 -4.68 3.59
N LYS A 233 24.26 -5.54 2.96
CA LYS A 233 24.56 -6.98 2.86
C LYS A 233 25.84 -7.26 2.07
N LYS A 234 26.13 -6.49 1.01
CA LYS A 234 27.39 -6.61 0.26
C LYS A 234 28.58 -6.18 1.13
N LYS A 235 28.46 -5.06 1.84
CA LYS A 235 29.50 -4.54 2.76
C LYS A 235 29.82 -5.52 3.89
N LEU A 236 28.80 -6.17 4.44
CA LEU A 236 28.97 -7.21 5.46
C LEU A 236 29.80 -8.39 4.95
N LYS A 237 29.49 -8.88 3.75
CA LYS A 237 30.21 -10.00 3.15
C LYS A 237 31.69 -9.69 2.91
N THR A 238 32.01 -8.49 2.44
CA THR A 238 33.40 -8.06 2.23
C THR A 238 34.21 -7.94 3.53
N LEU A 239 33.57 -7.62 4.65
CA LEU A 239 34.23 -7.55 5.96
C LEU A 239 34.34 -8.91 6.64
N GLU A 240 33.42 -9.85 6.39
CA GLU A 240 33.60 -11.24 6.81
C GLU A 240 34.87 -11.86 6.22
N ASP A 241 35.18 -11.55 4.96
CA ASP A 241 36.42 -11.97 4.29
C ASP A 241 37.68 -11.31 4.90
N ALA A 242 37.55 -10.16 5.58
CA ALA A 242 38.68 -9.44 6.22
C ALA A 242 39.16 -10.08 7.54
N LYS A 243 38.39 -11.00 8.14
CA LYS A 243 38.76 -11.71 9.39
C LYS A 243 40.07 -12.51 9.28
N GLU A 244 40.45 -12.95 8.08
CA GLU A 244 41.74 -13.62 7.87
C GLU A 244 42.94 -12.67 8.02
N LYS A 245 42.76 -11.39 7.67
CA LYS A 245 43.80 -10.35 7.82
C LYS A 245 43.92 -9.86 9.25
N GLU A 246 42.83 -9.87 10.03
CA GLU A 246 42.88 -9.65 11.48
C GLU A 246 43.70 -10.73 12.20
N ARG A 247 43.50 -12.00 11.86
CA ARG A 247 44.33 -13.09 12.41
C ARG A 247 45.81 -12.94 12.06
N LEU A 248 46.11 -12.44 10.86
CA LEU A 248 47.49 -12.15 10.45
C LEU A 248 48.07 -10.96 11.24
N ARG A 249 47.27 -9.92 11.52
CA ARG A 249 47.67 -8.80 12.40
C ARG A 249 48.04 -9.32 13.78
N ASP A 250 47.17 -10.11 14.40
CA ASP A 250 47.38 -10.62 15.77
C ASP A 250 48.66 -11.48 15.84
N ASN A 251 48.91 -12.32 14.84
CA ASN A 251 50.16 -13.09 14.74
C ASN A 251 51.41 -12.21 14.59
N LEU A 252 51.35 -11.14 13.79
CA LEU A 252 52.45 -10.19 13.61
C LEU A 252 52.68 -9.31 14.85
N GLU A 253 51.62 -8.98 15.61
CA GLU A 253 51.73 -8.27 16.90
C GLU A 253 52.44 -9.14 17.95
N ASN A 254 52.09 -10.42 18.01
CA ASN A 254 52.76 -11.39 18.89
C ASN A 254 54.23 -11.59 18.50
N GLU A 255 54.55 -11.66 17.20
CA GLU A 255 55.94 -11.77 16.73
C GLU A 255 56.75 -10.48 17.00
N LEU A 256 56.12 -9.30 16.87
CA LEU A 256 56.74 -8.01 17.16
C LEU A 256 57.06 -7.84 18.65
N LEU A 257 56.17 -8.32 19.53
CA LEU A 257 56.35 -8.26 20.98
C LEU A 257 57.66 -8.95 21.41
N TRP A 258 57.89 -10.18 20.95
CA TRP A 258 59.12 -10.93 21.24
C TRP A 258 60.35 -10.38 20.52
N ALA A 259 60.18 -9.80 19.33
CA ALA A 259 61.29 -9.18 18.59
C ALA A 259 61.80 -7.89 19.27
N LEU A 260 60.90 -7.10 19.87
CA LEU A 260 61.24 -5.90 20.65
C LEU A 260 62.06 -6.23 21.90
N ILE A 261 61.65 -7.27 22.65
CA ILE A 261 62.37 -7.74 23.83
C ILE A 261 63.81 -8.17 23.46
N ASN A 262 64.00 -8.80 22.31
CA ASN A 262 65.34 -9.19 21.83
C ASN A 262 66.19 -7.99 21.40
N GLU A 263 65.60 -6.95 20.79
CA GLU A 263 66.33 -5.72 20.46
C GLU A 263 66.75 -4.93 21.70
N ASP A 264 65.87 -4.85 22.69
CA ASP A 264 66.15 -4.10 23.93
C ASP A 264 67.28 -4.79 24.74
N LYS A 265 67.37 -6.13 24.69
CA LYS A 265 68.54 -6.89 25.21
C LYS A 265 69.86 -6.51 24.52
N VAL A 266 69.86 -6.28 23.21
CA VAL A 266 71.06 -5.87 22.45
C VAL A 266 71.43 -4.41 22.76
N LYS A 267 70.45 -3.51 22.86
CA LYS A 267 70.69 -2.08 23.21
C LYS A 267 71.27 -1.90 24.60
N ALA A 268 70.87 -2.73 25.57
CA ALA A 268 71.45 -2.73 26.91
C ALA A 268 72.97 -2.98 26.89
N GLU A 269 73.49 -3.79 25.96
CA GLU A 269 74.94 -4.01 25.81
C GLU A 269 75.68 -2.83 25.17
N GLU A 270 75.04 -2.10 24.25
CA GLU A 270 75.64 -0.93 23.58
C GLU A 270 75.73 0.29 24.49
N LEU A 271 74.72 0.51 25.35
CA LEU A 271 74.70 1.61 26.31
C LEU A 271 75.84 1.52 27.34
N ARG A 272 76.25 0.29 27.71
CA ARG A 272 77.43 0.07 28.58
C ARG A 272 78.72 0.64 27.99
N LYS A 273 78.89 0.55 26.67
CA LYS A 273 80.11 1.01 25.96
C LYS A 273 80.14 2.53 25.74
N LYS A 274 78.98 3.17 25.58
CA LYS A 274 78.90 4.64 25.38
C LYS A 274 79.23 5.42 26.66
N LYS A 275 78.86 4.90 27.83
CA LYS A 275 79.10 5.53 29.13
C LYS A 275 80.59 5.85 29.38
N GLU A 276 81.52 5.03 28.87
CA GLU A 276 82.97 5.27 29.05
C GLU A 276 83.51 6.46 28.23
N ILE A 277 82.90 6.75 27.07
CA ILE A 277 83.39 7.76 26.13
C ILE A 277 82.97 9.17 26.56
N GLU A 278 81.76 9.33 27.07
CA GLU A 278 81.18 10.63 27.45
C GLU A 278 81.91 11.28 28.65
N THR A 279 82.49 10.47 29.53
CA THR A 279 83.31 10.90 30.70
C THR A 279 84.53 11.75 30.34
N LEU A 280 85.12 11.53 29.16
CA LEU A 280 86.31 12.25 28.70
C LEU A 280 85.98 13.61 28.05
N ALA A 281 84.76 13.78 27.53
CA ALA A 281 84.34 14.98 26.80
C ALA A 281 83.92 16.13 27.74
N LYS A 282 83.31 15.80 28.89
CA LYS A 282 82.85 16.74 29.92
C LYS A 282 83.93 17.72 30.39
N ASN A 283 85.12 17.21 30.72
CA ASN A 283 86.21 18.01 31.31
C ASN A 283 86.74 19.13 30.40
N LYS A 284 86.46 19.09 29.09
CA LYS A 284 86.92 20.10 28.11
C LYS A 284 85.97 21.27 27.97
N ALA A 285 84.68 21.11 28.29
CA ALA A 285 83.66 22.11 28.04
C ALA A 285 83.59 23.18 29.13
N GLU A 286 83.91 22.84 30.39
CA GLU A 286 83.74 23.67 31.61
C GLU A 286 84.51 25.01 31.62
N LYS A 287 85.44 25.21 30.67
CA LYS A 287 86.37 26.35 30.66
C LYS A 287 85.87 27.63 29.95
N ARG A 288 84.68 27.65 29.34
CA ARG A 288 84.23 28.76 28.45
C ARG A 288 82.99 29.53 28.91
N LEU A 289 82.60 29.44 30.18
CA LEU A 289 81.28 29.86 30.67
C LEU A 289 81.30 30.82 31.88
N LYS A 290 81.83 32.02 31.71
CA LYS A 290 81.62 33.16 32.62
C LYS A 290 81.50 34.36 31.69
N GLU A 291 80.32 34.92 31.42
CA GLU A 291 79.72 36.06 32.13
C GLU A 291 78.38 36.41 31.44
N GLY A 292 77.43 36.99 32.17
CA GLY A 292 76.18 37.57 31.66
C GLY A 292 75.55 38.45 32.73
N ASP A 293 74.61 39.33 32.39
CA ASP A 293 73.68 39.96 33.35
C ASP A 293 72.46 40.61 32.65
N GLU A 294 71.26 40.35 33.18
CA GLU A 294 69.97 40.82 32.66
C GLU A 294 68.96 41.01 33.83
N SER A 295 69.19 42.00 34.70
CA SER A 295 68.43 42.17 35.97
C SER A 295 67.56 43.43 36.09
N ASN A 296 67.50 44.35 35.12
CA ASN A 296 66.90 45.69 35.35
C ASN A 296 65.59 46.02 34.61
N LEU A 297 64.85 45.02 34.09
CA LEU A 297 63.59 45.26 33.34
C LEU A 297 62.31 44.67 34.02
N LYS A 298 62.43 43.89 35.09
CA LYS A 298 61.28 43.21 35.72
C LYS A 298 60.47 44.08 36.69
N ASP A 299 61.04 45.14 37.24
CA ASP A 299 60.37 45.94 38.28
C ASP A 299 59.37 46.97 37.74
N LYS A 300 59.51 47.43 36.48
CA LYS A 300 58.55 48.36 35.85
C LYS A 300 57.23 47.72 35.38
N LEU A 301 57.15 46.39 35.33
CA LEU A 301 55.94 45.68 34.89
C LEU A 301 54.86 45.62 36.00
N ARG A 302 55.28 45.58 37.27
CA ARG A 302 54.36 45.44 38.42
C ARG A 302 53.54 46.70 38.72
N GLU A 303 54.10 47.88 38.49
CA GLU A 303 53.44 49.16 38.83
C GLU A 303 52.23 49.48 37.92
N LEU A 304 52.23 48.99 36.68
CA LEU A 304 51.16 49.24 35.71
C LEU A 304 49.95 48.30 35.86
N GLU A 305 50.11 47.14 36.51
CA GLU A 305 49.05 46.14 36.69
C GLU A 305 48.06 46.51 37.81
N ASP A 306 48.51 47.22 38.87
CA ASP A 306 47.65 47.61 39.99
C ASP A 306 46.68 48.75 39.66
N ARG A 307 47.02 49.62 38.70
CA ARG A 307 46.22 50.79 38.32
C ARG A 307 44.99 50.45 37.46
N ILE A 308 44.96 49.29 36.80
CA ILE A 308 43.79 48.79 36.05
C ILE A 308 42.67 48.31 37.00
N LYS A 309 43.03 47.78 38.17
CA LYS A 309 42.09 47.16 39.13
C LYS A 309 41.12 48.15 39.78
N GLU A 310 41.55 49.38 40.06
CA GLU A 310 40.68 50.42 40.65
C GLU A 310 39.60 50.88 39.66
N MET A 311 39.94 51.03 38.39
CA MET A 311 39.01 51.46 37.34
C MET A 311 37.93 50.39 37.02
N ASP A 312 38.13 49.12 37.36
CA ASP A 312 37.11 48.07 37.18
C ASP A 312 35.94 48.17 38.18
N ASN A 313 36.20 48.66 39.39
CA ASN A 313 35.17 48.76 40.43
C ASN A 313 34.18 49.91 40.17
N MET A 314 34.62 51.04 39.60
CA MET A 314 33.74 52.19 39.29
C MET A 314 32.77 51.90 38.13
N VAL A 315 33.20 51.14 37.11
CA VAL A 315 32.36 50.75 35.98
C VAL A 315 31.22 49.81 36.40
N LYS A 316 31.40 49.04 37.48
CA LYS A 316 30.39 48.10 37.99
C LYS A 316 29.17 48.81 38.58
N ASP A 317 29.36 49.85 39.39
CA ASP A 317 28.25 50.60 40.03
C ASP A 317 27.41 51.40 39.02
N ALA A 318 28.04 51.91 37.96
CA ALA A 318 27.34 52.60 36.87
C ALA A 318 26.46 51.66 36.03
N ARG A 319 26.89 50.40 35.83
CA ARG A 319 26.13 49.38 35.07
C ARG A 319 24.80 49.02 35.76
N ASP A 320 24.77 48.97 37.09
CA ASP A 320 23.55 48.62 37.84
C ASP A 320 22.48 49.74 37.73
N LYS A 321 22.88 51.01 37.74
CA LYS A 321 21.96 52.15 37.54
C LYS A 321 21.38 52.17 36.11
N VAL A 322 22.18 51.87 35.09
CA VAL A 322 21.72 51.73 33.69
C VAL A 322 20.69 50.60 33.54
N LYS A 323 20.86 49.48 34.26
CA LYS A 323 19.93 48.35 34.21
C LYS A 323 18.51 48.76 34.65
N SER A 324 18.39 49.48 35.76
CA SER A 324 17.08 49.94 36.26
C SER A 324 16.39 50.93 35.32
N ALA A 325 17.14 51.88 34.73
CA ALA A 325 16.61 52.85 33.78
C ALA A 325 16.20 52.20 32.45
N ARG A 326 16.93 51.15 32.03
CA ARG A 326 16.59 50.35 30.84
C ARG A 326 15.26 49.62 31.03
N GLU A 327 15.03 49.02 32.20
CA GLU A 327 13.79 48.30 32.50
C GLU A 327 12.55 49.24 32.45
N ASP A 328 12.63 50.44 33.04
CA ASP A 328 11.53 51.42 32.98
C ASP A 328 11.26 51.92 31.55
N PHE A 329 12.33 52.22 30.79
CA PHE A 329 12.20 52.58 29.37
C PHE A 329 11.56 51.45 28.55
N THR A 330 11.98 50.20 28.77
CA THR A 330 11.42 49.06 28.03
C THR A 330 9.92 48.88 28.27
N LYS A 331 9.44 48.99 29.52
CA LYS A 331 8.01 48.85 29.84
C LYS A 331 7.16 49.95 29.19
N LYS A 332 7.61 51.21 29.24
CA LYS A 332 6.89 52.34 28.65
C LYS A 332 6.93 52.31 27.12
N LYS A 333 8.07 51.92 26.53
CA LYS A 333 8.22 51.70 25.08
C LYS A 333 7.35 50.55 24.58
N GLU A 334 7.21 49.46 25.36
CA GLU A 334 6.35 48.34 25.01
C GLU A 334 4.88 48.73 25.02
N SER A 335 4.43 49.50 26.02
CA SER A 335 3.08 50.05 26.09
C SER A 335 2.78 50.96 24.89
N TRP A 336 3.73 51.84 24.52
CA TRP A 336 3.62 52.69 23.33
C TRP A 336 3.60 51.89 22.02
N ASN A 337 4.47 50.88 21.89
CA ASN A 337 4.53 50.03 20.71
C ASN A 337 3.26 49.19 20.54
N ASN A 338 2.67 48.70 21.63
CA ASN A 338 1.41 47.96 21.59
C ASN A 338 0.26 48.87 21.13
N TYR A 339 0.20 50.10 21.63
CA TYR A 339 -0.73 51.11 21.13
C TYR A 339 -0.51 51.42 19.64
N ILE A 340 0.74 51.62 19.19
CA ILE A 340 1.05 51.87 17.78
C ILE A 340 0.64 50.70 16.90
N ARG A 341 0.83 49.46 17.36
CA ARG A 341 0.34 48.26 16.65
C ARG A 341 -1.18 48.28 16.55
N GLU A 342 -1.88 48.49 17.66
CA GLU A 342 -3.35 48.54 17.69
C GLU A 342 -3.93 49.66 16.80
N LEU A 343 -3.30 50.84 16.79
CA LEU A 343 -3.64 51.95 15.90
C LEU A 343 -3.38 51.59 14.43
N THR A 344 -2.26 50.92 14.13
CA THR A 344 -1.90 50.54 12.76
C THR A 344 -2.84 49.45 12.24
N ASP A 345 -3.18 48.46 13.07
CA ASP A 345 -4.11 47.38 12.75
C ASP A 345 -5.53 47.91 12.52
N THR A 346 -5.99 48.85 13.37
CA THR A 346 -7.30 49.50 13.20
C THR A 346 -7.31 50.37 11.94
N LYS A 347 -6.24 51.13 11.66
CA LYS A 347 -6.10 51.93 10.43
C LYS A 347 -6.08 51.07 9.16
N GLN A 348 -5.44 49.89 9.23
CA GLN A 348 -5.43 48.94 8.14
C GLN A 348 -6.83 48.33 7.94
N SER A 349 -7.53 48.02 9.02
CA SER A 349 -8.91 47.51 9.01
C SER A 349 -9.88 48.51 8.38
N VAL A 350 -9.80 49.80 8.75
CA VAL A 350 -10.56 50.89 8.11
C VAL A 350 -10.27 50.98 6.61
N ARG A 351 -8.99 50.95 6.21
CA ARG A 351 -8.61 51.00 4.79
C ARG A 351 -9.12 49.81 3.98
N LEU A 352 -9.08 48.62 4.57
CA LEU A 352 -9.58 47.40 3.93
C LEU A 352 -11.10 47.42 3.80
N ALA A 353 -11.82 47.85 4.86
CA ALA A 353 -13.27 48.03 4.82
C ALA A 353 -13.67 49.05 3.74
N LYS A 354 -12.96 50.18 3.65
CA LYS A 354 -13.20 51.21 2.64
C LYS A 354 -12.97 50.71 1.22
N ARG A 355 -11.85 50.02 0.96
CA ARG A 355 -11.57 49.43 -0.36
C ARG A 355 -12.62 48.43 -0.81
N LYS A 356 -13.11 47.59 0.12
CA LYS A 356 -14.17 46.62 -0.17
C LYS A 356 -15.49 47.33 -0.52
N TYR A 357 -15.84 48.37 0.23
CA TYR A 357 -17.01 49.19 -0.06
C TYR A 357 -16.92 49.90 -1.43
N ASP A 358 -15.79 50.54 -1.72
CA ASP A 358 -15.56 51.25 -2.99
C ASP A 358 -15.56 50.28 -4.19
N SER A 359 -14.97 49.08 -4.02
CA SER A 359 -14.98 48.03 -5.07
C SER A 359 -16.40 47.52 -5.35
N CYS A 360 -17.20 47.30 -4.31
CA CYS A 360 -18.58 46.84 -4.45
C CYS A 360 -19.45 47.87 -5.18
N LEU A 361 -19.20 49.18 -4.98
CA LEU A 361 -19.90 50.25 -5.69
C LEU A 361 -19.52 50.33 -7.18
N ALA A 362 -18.23 50.19 -7.51
CA ALA A 362 -17.77 50.18 -8.90
C ALA A 362 -18.31 48.97 -9.68
N GLU A 363 -18.47 47.83 -9.01
CA GLU A 363 -19.01 46.60 -9.58
C GLU A 363 -20.51 46.72 -9.88
N ILE A 364 -21.29 47.34 -8.97
CA ILE A 364 -22.70 47.68 -9.22
C ILE A 364 -22.83 48.59 -10.45
N GLU A 365 -21.99 49.63 -10.58
CA GLU A 365 -22.09 50.57 -11.70
C GLU A 365 -21.79 49.92 -13.07
N ASN A 366 -20.78 49.04 -13.13
CA ASN A 366 -20.41 48.34 -14.37
C ASN A 366 -21.48 47.34 -14.83
N LEU A 367 -22.07 46.58 -13.90
CA LEU A 367 -23.13 45.60 -14.20
C LEU A 367 -24.41 46.27 -14.71
N THR A 368 -24.68 47.51 -14.29
CA THR A 368 -25.89 48.23 -14.69
C THR A 368 -25.80 48.80 -16.12
N LYS A 369 -24.59 49.10 -16.63
CA LYS A 369 -24.38 49.70 -17.97
C LYS A 369 -24.30 48.67 -19.12
N ASN A 370 -23.86 47.42 -18.87
CA ASN A 370 -23.51 46.45 -19.92
C ASN A 370 -24.55 45.34 -20.18
N ALA A 371 -25.71 45.38 -19.52
CA ALA A 371 -26.77 44.36 -19.58
C ALA A 371 -27.25 43.93 -21.00
N PRO A 372 -27.33 44.80 -22.04
CA PRO A 372 -27.75 44.36 -23.37
C PRO A 372 -26.66 43.60 -24.16
N GLU A 373 -25.37 43.94 -24.00
CA GLU A 373 -24.26 43.25 -24.70
C GLU A 373 -24.04 41.82 -24.17
N ILE A 374 -24.25 41.62 -22.86
CA ILE A 374 -24.10 40.32 -22.19
C ILE A 374 -25.13 39.31 -22.73
N LYS A 375 -26.37 39.73 -22.96
CA LYS A 375 -27.41 38.87 -23.54
C LYS A 375 -27.05 38.37 -24.94
N GLN A 376 -26.48 39.24 -25.78
CA GLN A 376 -26.10 38.88 -27.14
C GLN A 376 -24.88 37.94 -27.18
N ARG A 377 -23.95 38.08 -26.23
CA ARG A 377 -22.79 37.19 -26.07
C ARG A 377 -23.20 35.79 -25.60
N GLN A 378 -24.14 35.70 -24.65
CA GLN A 378 -24.67 34.42 -24.17
C GLN A 378 -25.32 33.59 -25.27
N GLU A 379 -26.03 34.24 -26.20
CA GLU A 379 -26.69 33.55 -27.31
C GLU A 379 -25.68 32.98 -28.33
N ASN A 380 -24.61 33.74 -28.60
CA ASN A 380 -23.50 33.26 -29.43
C ASN A 380 -22.72 32.09 -28.78
N LEU A 381 -22.47 32.14 -27.47
CA LEU A 381 -21.80 31.05 -26.75
C LEU A 381 -22.62 29.75 -26.74
N LYS A 382 -23.95 29.84 -26.58
CA LYS A 382 -24.85 28.67 -26.68
C LYS A 382 -24.78 27.99 -28.04
N ARG A 383 -24.73 28.78 -29.13
CA ARG A 383 -24.59 28.24 -30.49
C ARG A 383 -23.25 27.50 -30.69
N GLN A 384 -22.16 28.05 -30.15
CA GLN A 384 -20.86 27.38 -30.22
C GLN A 384 -20.82 26.09 -29.39
N ILE A 385 -21.44 26.06 -28.21
CA ILE A 385 -21.57 24.85 -27.39
C ILE A 385 -22.23 23.73 -28.19
N THR A 386 -23.35 24.00 -28.86
CA THR A 386 -24.03 22.98 -29.68
C THR A 386 -23.16 22.43 -30.83
N GLU A 387 -22.31 23.26 -31.46
CA GLU A 387 -21.37 22.79 -32.49
C GLU A 387 -20.26 21.90 -31.90
N TYR A 388 -19.76 22.22 -30.71
CA TYR A 388 -18.75 21.41 -30.03
C TYR A 388 -19.34 20.11 -29.48
N GLU A 389 -20.60 20.09 -29.04
CA GLU A 389 -21.31 18.88 -28.64
C GLU A 389 -21.46 17.89 -29.82
N GLN A 390 -21.79 18.38 -31.01
CA GLN A 390 -21.84 17.54 -32.22
C GLN A 390 -20.46 16.93 -32.56
N LYS A 391 -19.39 17.72 -32.45
CA LYS A 391 -18.00 17.22 -32.61
C LYS A 391 -17.63 16.21 -31.52
N LEU A 392 -18.13 16.38 -30.31
CA LEU A 392 -17.88 15.44 -29.21
C LEU A 392 -18.51 14.07 -29.49
N VAL A 393 -19.72 14.04 -30.06
CA VAL A 393 -20.40 12.81 -30.46
C VAL A 393 -19.62 12.05 -31.53
N SER A 394 -19.12 12.73 -32.56
CA SER A 394 -18.34 12.09 -33.63
C SER A 394 -17.00 11.53 -33.13
N ILE A 395 -16.29 12.26 -32.25
CA ILE A 395 -15.05 11.80 -31.62
C ILE A 395 -15.31 10.57 -30.73
N LYS A 396 -16.39 10.57 -29.94
CA LYS A 396 -16.76 9.43 -29.09
C LYS A 396 -17.08 8.18 -29.92
N ALA A 397 -17.78 8.32 -31.04
CA ALA A 397 -18.04 7.22 -31.95
C ALA A 397 -16.73 6.63 -32.55
N ALA A 398 -15.82 7.49 -33.00
CA ALA A 398 -14.50 7.06 -33.48
C ALA A 398 -13.70 6.34 -32.38
N GLU A 399 -13.67 6.87 -31.16
CA GLU A 399 -12.99 6.23 -30.02
C GLU A 399 -13.53 4.82 -29.75
N THR A 400 -14.85 4.63 -29.78
CA THR A 400 -15.44 3.29 -29.58
C THR A 400 -15.05 2.30 -30.68
N SER A 401 -14.94 2.74 -31.93
CA SER A 401 -14.49 1.90 -33.04
C SER A 401 -13.03 1.48 -32.85
N PHE A 402 -12.14 2.43 -32.59
CA PHE A 402 -10.72 2.15 -32.38
C PHE A 402 -10.46 1.30 -31.13
N GLU A 403 -11.26 1.44 -30.07
CA GLU A 403 -11.14 0.62 -28.86
C GLU A 403 -11.56 -0.85 -29.13
N HIS A 404 -12.51 -1.08 -30.04
CA HIS A 404 -12.86 -2.43 -30.51
C HIS A 404 -11.73 -3.04 -31.36
N ASP A 405 -11.19 -2.28 -32.31
CA ASP A 405 -10.05 -2.71 -33.14
C ASP A 405 -8.83 -3.05 -32.30
N ARG A 406 -8.55 -2.25 -31.24
CA ARG A 406 -7.48 -2.53 -30.29
C ARG A 406 -7.66 -3.88 -29.61
N GLN A 407 -8.90 -4.22 -29.23
CA GLN A 407 -9.18 -5.50 -28.59
C GLN A 407 -8.95 -6.66 -29.55
N GLN A 408 -9.47 -6.59 -30.78
CA GLN A 408 -9.25 -7.61 -31.79
C GLN A 408 -7.76 -7.82 -32.11
N LEU A 409 -6.98 -6.73 -32.21
CA LEU A 409 -5.55 -6.79 -32.45
C LEU A 409 -4.80 -7.44 -31.26
N LYS A 410 -5.20 -7.17 -30.01
CA LYS A 410 -4.62 -7.82 -28.83
C LYS A 410 -4.89 -9.32 -28.82
N ASP A 411 -6.13 -9.72 -29.08
CA ASP A 411 -6.54 -11.13 -29.11
C ASP A 411 -5.75 -11.87 -30.22
N THR A 412 -5.53 -11.21 -31.37
CA THR A 412 -4.71 -11.74 -32.47
C THR A 412 -3.24 -11.92 -32.06
N VAL A 413 -2.65 -10.92 -31.38
CA VAL A 413 -1.27 -11.02 -30.88
C VAL A 413 -1.13 -12.18 -29.89
N GLU A 414 -2.08 -12.36 -28.98
CA GLU A 414 -2.07 -13.46 -28.01
C GLU A 414 -2.14 -14.82 -28.70
N GLN A 415 -3.05 -14.99 -29.67
CA GLN A 415 -3.18 -16.23 -30.44
C GLN A 415 -1.90 -16.58 -31.23
N VAL A 416 -1.31 -15.60 -31.91
CA VAL A 416 -0.10 -15.80 -32.71
C VAL A 416 1.12 -16.04 -31.80
N THR A 417 1.18 -15.41 -30.63
CA THR A 417 2.23 -15.66 -29.62
C THR A 417 2.16 -17.07 -29.06
N GLY A 418 0.96 -17.58 -28.76
CA GLY A 418 0.79 -18.99 -28.35
C GLY A 418 1.23 -19.98 -29.44
N SER A 419 1.00 -19.64 -30.72
CA SER A 419 1.49 -20.44 -31.86
C SER A 419 3.02 -20.42 -31.94
N LEU A 420 3.67 -19.28 -31.66
CA LEU A 420 5.13 -19.17 -31.60
C LEU A 420 5.73 -20.06 -30.51
N GLU A 421 5.13 -20.12 -29.33
CA GLU A 421 5.58 -20.96 -28.22
C GLU A 421 5.53 -22.46 -28.57
N ALA A 422 4.45 -22.90 -29.23
CA ALA A 422 4.30 -24.28 -29.68
C ALA A 422 5.37 -24.68 -30.70
N VAL A 423 5.60 -23.84 -31.72
CA VAL A 423 6.62 -24.06 -32.75
C VAL A 423 8.04 -23.99 -32.17
N THR A 424 8.27 -23.09 -31.22
CA THR A 424 9.59 -22.95 -30.55
C THR A 424 9.90 -24.19 -29.72
N SER A 425 8.93 -24.73 -28.97
CA SER A 425 9.08 -25.98 -28.22
C SER A 425 9.39 -27.18 -29.13
N ARG A 426 8.73 -27.24 -30.30
CA ARG A 426 9.00 -28.26 -31.32
C ARG A 426 10.43 -28.14 -31.87
N TRP A 427 10.87 -26.93 -32.20
CA TRP A 427 12.23 -26.65 -32.68
C TRP A 427 13.29 -27.07 -31.66
N GLU A 428 13.12 -26.74 -30.38
CA GLU A 428 14.06 -27.09 -29.32
C GLU A 428 14.18 -28.61 -29.12
N ASN A 429 13.07 -29.33 -29.23
CA ASN A 429 13.07 -30.79 -29.13
C ASN A 429 13.87 -31.43 -30.28
N ILE A 430 13.62 -31.00 -31.52
CA ILE A 430 14.34 -31.50 -32.71
C ILE A 430 15.83 -31.16 -32.62
N GLN A 431 16.17 -29.94 -32.21
CA GLN A 431 17.56 -29.50 -32.01
C GLN A 431 18.28 -30.38 -30.98
N ARG A 432 17.62 -30.69 -29.86
CA ARG A 432 18.17 -31.55 -28.81
C ARG A 432 18.42 -32.97 -29.32
N GLN A 433 17.53 -33.51 -30.15
CA GLN A 433 17.68 -34.83 -30.75
C GLN A 433 18.85 -34.88 -31.74
N LYS A 434 18.96 -33.88 -32.62
CA LYS A 434 20.09 -33.73 -33.55
C LYS A 434 21.44 -33.69 -32.82
N ARG A 435 21.57 -32.84 -31.80
CA ARG A 435 22.81 -32.69 -31.02
C ARG A 435 23.27 -34.01 -30.39
N LYS A 436 22.34 -34.80 -29.84
CA LYS A 436 22.65 -36.13 -29.29
C LYS A 436 23.23 -37.08 -30.35
N ARG A 437 22.71 -37.04 -31.58
CA ARG A 437 23.21 -37.89 -32.69
C ARG A 437 24.57 -37.42 -33.19
N GLU A 438 24.81 -36.11 -33.23
CA GLU A 438 26.13 -35.53 -33.56
C GLU A 438 27.19 -35.90 -32.52
N GLU A 439 26.85 -35.85 -31.22
CA GLU A 439 27.74 -36.28 -30.14
C GLU A 439 28.09 -37.77 -30.27
N ASN A 440 27.10 -38.63 -30.54
CA ASN A 440 27.32 -40.06 -30.78
C ASN A 440 28.22 -40.31 -32.02
N LEU A 441 27.99 -39.59 -33.12
CA LEU A 441 28.81 -39.70 -34.33
C LEU A 441 30.27 -39.31 -34.06
N LYS A 442 30.50 -38.26 -33.27
CA LYS A 442 31.83 -37.77 -32.92
C LYS A 442 32.60 -38.83 -32.11
N LEU A 443 31.96 -39.43 -31.11
CA LEU A 443 32.52 -40.51 -30.28
C LEU A 443 32.93 -41.74 -31.13
N LEU A 444 32.08 -42.15 -32.06
CA LEU A 444 32.32 -43.29 -32.96
C LEU A 444 33.43 -43.03 -34.00
N SER A 445 33.63 -41.77 -34.39
CA SER A 445 34.65 -41.38 -35.36
C SER A 445 36.07 -41.27 -34.79
N GLN A 446 36.21 -41.11 -33.46
CA GLN A 446 37.51 -40.89 -32.79
C GLN A 446 38.16 -42.19 -32.29
N ASN A 447 37.39 -43.26 -32.05
CA ASN A 447 37.90 -44.51 -31.48
C ASN A 447 37.76 -45.68 -32.47
N ALA A 448 38.89 -46.13 -33.05
CA ALA A 448 38.95 -47.16 -34.11
C ALA A 448 38.80 -48.62 -33.62
N SER A 449 38.69 -48.87 -32.31
CA SER A 449 38.55 -50.24 -31.79
C SER A 449 37.09 -50.69 -31.76
N SER A 450 36.79 -51.93 -32.18
CA SER A 450 35.45 -52.57 -32.07
C SER A 450 34.84 -52.52 -30.65
N LEU A 451 35.66 -52.33 -29.61
CA LEU A 451 35.25 -52.17 -28.20
C LEU A 451 34.56 -50.83 -27.88
N SER A 452 34.77 -49.77 -28.69
CA SER A 452 34.19 -48.42 -28.43
C SER A 452 32.68 -48.38 -28.62
N VAL A 453 32.14 -49.30 -29.42
CA VAL A 453 30.70 -49.48 -29.67
C VAL A 453 29.94 -49.82 -28.38
N TYR A 454 30.59 -50.53 -27.45
CA TYR A 454 30.00 -50.90 -26.16
C TYR A 454 30.08 -49.77 -25.11
N GLY A 455 30.83 -48.70 -25.40
CA GLY A 455 30.95 -47.49 -24.58
C GLY A 455 32.39 -47.03 -24.38
N GLU A 456 32.60 -45.72 -24.24
CA GLU A 456 33.93 -45.07 -24.07
C GLU A 456 34.71 -45.63 -22.89
N GLY A 457 34.01 -46.05 -21.83
CA GLY A 457 34.59 -46.62 -20.63
C GLY A 457 35.05 -48.08 -20.74
N ILE A 458 34.53 -48.84 -21.70
CA ILE A 458 34.80 -50.29 -21.78
C ILE A 458 36.21 -50.57 -22.29
N VAL A 459 36.74 -49.71 -23.15
CA VAL A 459 38.13 -49.79 -23.61
C VAL A 459 39.09 -49.72 -22.40
N ASN A 460 38.88 -48.74 -21.52
CA ASN A 460 39.68 -48.57 -20.31
C ASN A 460 39.53 -49.73 -19.32
N ILE A 461 38.32 -50.29 -19.21
CA ILE A 461 38.04 -51.46 -18.36
C ILE A 461 38.78 -52.69 -18.87
N VAL A 462 38.70 -52.97 -20.18
CA VAL A 462 39.38 -54.12 -20.80
C VAL A 462 40.89 -54.01 -20.67
N ASP A 463 41.45 -52.81 -20.84
CA ASP A 463 42.88 -52.55 -20.64
C ASP A 463 43.33 -52.83 -19.20
N GLU A 464 42.55 -52.40 -18.20
CA GLU A 464 42.88 -52.64 -16.80
C GLU A 464 42.69 -54.12 -16.39
N ILE A 465 41.71 -54.81 -16.97
CA ILE A 465 41.55 -56.27 -16.84
C ILE A 465 42.79 -56.99 -17.41
N ASN A 466 43.26 -56.60 -18.60
CA ASN A 466 44.44 -57.18 -19.23
C ASN A 466 45.70 -56.98 -18.36
N LYS A 467 45.90 -55.77 -17.80
CA LYS A 467 47.00 -55.49 -16.87
C LYS A 467 46.89 -56.31 -15.57
N ALA A 468 45.69 -56.45 -15.02
CA ALA A 468 45.47 -57.24 -13.80
C ALA A 468 45.67 -58.74 -14.05
N ALA A 469 45.27 -59.25 -15.21
CA ALA A 469 45.52 -60.64 -15.63
C ALA A 469 47.02 -60.91 -15.85
N ALA A 470 47.76 -59.98 -16.47
CA ALA A 470 49.21 -60.08 -16.63
C ALA A 470 49.96 -60.15 -15.27
N ARG A 471 49.40 -59.48 -14.25
CA ARG A 471 49.89 -59.53 -12.86
C ARG A 471 49.41 -60.75 -12.07
N ARG A 472 48.76 -61.74 -12.72
CA ARG A 472 48.19 -62.96 -12.11
C ARG A 472 47.24 -62.66 -10.93
N LYS A 473 46.49 -61.55 -11.00
CA LYS A 473 45.48 -61.21 -9.98
C LYS A 473 44.18 -62.01 -10.10
N PHE A 474 43.96 -62.64 -11.25
CA PHE A 474 42.82 -63.52 -11.53
C PHE A 474 43.27 -64.98 -11.60
N GLU A 475 42.43 -65.90 -11.13
CA GLU A 475 42.62 -67.34 -11.33
C GLU A 475 42.30 -67.73 -12.77
N LYS A 476 41.19 -67.22 -13.32
CA LYS A 476 40.90 -67.24 -14.75
C LYS A 476 40.54 -65.85 -15.24
N LYS A 477 41.06 -65.47 -16.40
CA LYS A 477 40.84 -64.14 -16.99
C LYS A 477 39.34 -63.92 -17.27
N PRO A 478 38.72 -62.83 -16.80
CA PRO A 478 37.35 -62.49 -17.15
C PRO A 478 37.15 -62.34 -18.66
N ILE A 479 35.97 -62.74 -19.16
CA ILE A 479 35.61 -62.71 -20.59
C ILE A 479 34.49 -61.67 -20.80
N GLY A 480 34.72 -60.69 -21.67
CA GLY A 480 33.72 -59.70 -22.03
C GLY A 480 34.33 -58.51 -22.79
N PRO A 481 33.51 -57.53 -23.22
CA PRO A 481 32.05 -57.50 -23.10
C PRO A 481 31.37 -58.63 -23.89
N LEU A 482 30.29 -59.22 -23.37
CA LEU A 482 29.67 -60.41 -23.96
C LEU A 482 29.25 -60.22 -25.42
N GLY A 483 28.77 -59.03 -25.80
CA GLY A 483 28.34 -58.74 -27.16
C GLY A 483 29.44 -58.91 -28.22
N LEU A 484 30.72 -58.76 -27.84
CA LEU A 484 31.86 -58.93 -28.76
C LEU A 484 31.94 -60.36 -29.33
N HIS A 485 31.43 -61.33 -28.58
CA HIS A 485 31.48 -62.75 -28.88
C HIS A 485 30.21 -63.26 -29.58
N ILE A 486 29.26 -62.38 -29.88
CA ILE A 486 27.94 -62.73 -30.41
C ILE A 486 27.78 -62.15 -31.82
N LYS A 487 27.45 -63.01 -32.78
CA LYS A 487 27.03 -62.62 -34.12
C LYS A 487 25.62 -63.14 -34.39
N VAL A 488 24.82 -62.36 -35.10
CA VAL A 488 23.47 -62.78 -35.53
C VAL A 488 23.59 -63.28 -36.96
N LYS A 489 23.11 -64.51 -37.24
CA LYS A 489 23.24 -65.15 -38.55
C LYS A 489 22.46 -64.41 -39.64
N ASP A 490 21.27 -63.91 -39.29
CA ASP A 490 20.43 -63.10 -40.16
C ASP A 490 20.37 -61.65 -39.64
N SER A 491 20.87 -60.72 -40.45
CA SER A 491 20.99 -59.30 -40.09
C SER A 491 19.63 -58.61 -39.88
N VAL A 492 18.54 -59.17 -40.41
CA VAL A 492 17.18 -58.65 -40.22
C VAL A 492 16.78 -58.76 -38.74
N TRP A 493 17.27 -59.76 -38.02
CA TRP A 493 16.98 -60.00 -36.61
C TRP A 493 17.87 -59.23 -35.65
N SER A 494 18.98 -58.64 -36.12
CA SER A 494 19.98 -58.01 -35.25
C SER A 494 19.40 -56.96 -34.30
N GLY A 495 18.48 -56.11 -34.78
CA GLY A 495 17.86 -55.07 -33.95
C GLY A 495 16.94 -55.66 -32.87
N ALA A 496 16.16 -56.67 -33.21
CA ALA A 496 15.23 -57.32 -32.29
C ALA A 496 15.98 -58.16 -31.24
N VAL A 497 17.02 -58.90 -31.67
CA VAL A 497 17.91 -59.67 -30.81
C VAL A 497 18.65 -58.76 -29.83
N GLU A 498 19.15 -57.61 -30.29
CA GLU A 498 19.82 -56.63 -29.42
C GLU A 498 18.87 -56.04 -28.37
N ASN A 499 17.63 -55.74 -28.76
CA ASN A 499 16.62 -55.26 -27.83
C ASN A 499 16.26 -56.33 -26.78
N PHE A 500 16.16 -57.60 -27.20
CA PHE A 500 15.86 -58.72 -26.31
C PHE A 500 17.00 -59.00 -25.31
N LEU A 501 18.25 -59.14 -25.78
CA LEU A 501 19.40 -59.36 -24.90
C LEU A 501 19.67 -58.15 -24.01
N GLY A 502 19.39 -56.95 -24.53
CA GLY A 502 19.50 -55.70 -23.80
C GLY A 502 20.93 -55.19 -23.67
N LYS A 503 21.07 -53.86 -23.59
CA LYS A 503 22.36 -53.19 -23.48
C LYS A 503 23.18 -53.66 -22.26
N SER A 504 22.53 -53.93 -21.13
CA SER A 504 23.21 -54.38 -19.90
C SER A 504 23.93 -55.72 -20.12
N THR A 505 23.25 -56.71 -20.69
CA THR A 505 23.81 -58.04 -20.93
C THR A 505 24.95 -57.97 -21.95
N LEU A 506 24.75 -57.22 -23.03
CA LEU A 506 25.75 -57.09 -24.10
C LEU A 506 27.04 -56.39 -23.64
N THR A 507 26.97 -55.50 -22.64
CA THR A 507 28.15 -54.84 -22.05
C THR A 507 28.72 -55.57 -20.83
N SER A 508 28.16 -56.71 -20.42
CA SER A 508 28.57 -57.45 -19.22
C SER A 508 29.84 -58.27 -19.40
N PHE A 509 30.42 -58.72 -18.28
CA PHE A 509 31.59 -59.59 -18.24
C PHE A 509 31.31 -60.88 -17.45
N CYS A 510 31.85 -62.00 -17.93
CA CYS A 510 31.75 -63.30 -17.28
C CYS A 510 33.04 -63.64 -16.50
N VAL A 511 32.89 -64.21 -15.30
CA VAL A 511 33.98 -64.67 -14.42
C VAL A 511 33.74 -66.11 -13.96
N ASP A 512 34.81 -66.86 -13.73
CA ASP A 512 34.75 -68.29 -13.40
C ASP A 512 34.31 -68.57 -11.95
N ASN A 513 34.61 -67.65 -11.03
CA ASN A 513 34.41 -67.83 -9.60
C ASN A 513 34.21 -66.49 -8.85
N ASN A 514 33.72 -66.56 -7.62
CA ASN A 514 33.42 -65.40 -6.78
C ASN A 514 34.68 -64.58 -6.39
N ARG A 515 35.87 -65.20 -6.37
CA ARG A 515 37.12 -64.49 -6.08
C ARG A 515 37.48 -63.55 -7.23
N ASP A 516 37.43 -64.05 -8.46
CA ASP A 516 37.63 -63.27 -9.68
C ASP A 516 36.54 -62.19 -9.84
N ALA A 517 35.29 -62.49 -9.47
CA ALA A 517 34.21 -61.50 -9.40
C ALA A 517 34.55 -60.31 -8.49
N SER A 518 35.12 -60.59 -7.31
CA SER A 518 35.51 -59.57 -6.33
C SER A 518 36.67 -58.70 -6.84
N VAL A 519 37.62 -59.30 -7.58
CA VAL A 519 38.75 -58.56 -8.19
C VAL A 519 38.22 -57.67 -9.31
N LEU A 520 37.36 -58.19 -10.18
CA LEU A 520 36.76 -57.45 -11.27
C LEU A 520 35.88 -56.30 -10.77
N SER A 521 35.09 -56.52 -9.71
CA SER A 521 34.28 -55.48 -9.08
C SER A 521 35.12 -54.31 -8.54
N ARG A 522 36.33 -54.56 -8.02
CA ARG A 522 37.25 -53.50 -7.59
C ARG A 522 37.82 -52.72 -8.77
N ILE A 523 38.16 -53.39 -9.86
CA ILE A 523 38.60 -52.74 -11.10
C ILE A 523 37.48 -51.87 -11.65
N PHE A 524 36.26 -52.41 -11.73
CA PHE A 524 35.08 -51.66 -12.16
C PHE A 524 34.89 -50.42 -11.31
N LYS A 525 34.88 -50.53 -9.98
CA LYS A 525 34.76 -49.37 -9.09
C LYS A 525 35.85 -48.32 -9.35
N SER A 526 37.12 -48.74 -9.42
CA SER A 526 38.23 -47.82 -9.66
C SER A 526 38.17 -47.11 -11.02
N VAL A 527 37.82 -47.82 -12.08
CA VAL A 527 37.80 -47.27 -13.45
C VAL A 527 36.52 -46.44 -13.65
N CYS A 528 35.39 -46.93 -13.14
CA CYS A 528 34.10 -46.24 -13.26
C CYS A 528 34.07 -44.94 -12.46
N ASP A 529 34.61 -44.93 -11.24
CA ASP A 529 34.73 -43.71 -10.43
C ASP A 529 35.68 -42.69 -11.07
N ARG A 530 36.79 -43.16 -11.66
CA ARG A 530 37.80 -42.30 -12.30
C ARG A 530 37.27 -41.63 -13.57
N TYR A 531 36.52 -42.36 -14.40
CA TYR A 531 36.02 -41.87 -15.69
C TYR A 531 34.53 -41.49 -15.68
N LYS A 532 33.85 -41.58 -14.54
CA LYS A 532 32.41 -41.30 -14.36
C LYS A 532 31.50 -42.06 -15.35
N ILE A 533 31.79 -43.34 -15.54
CA ILE A 533 31.07 -44.22 -16.47
C ILE A 533 30.18 -45.21 -15.70
N PRO A 534 29.06 -45.69 -16.31
CA PRO A 534 28.18 -46.69 -15.68
C PRO A 534 28.92 -48.01 -15.44
N GLN A 535 28.71 -48.64 -14.29
CA GLN A 535 29.33 -49.91 -13.95
C GLN A 535 28.71 -51.07 -14.74
N PRO A 536 29.48 -51.86 -15.50
CA PRO A 536 28.96 -53.05 -16.19
C PRO A 536 28.57 -54.15 -15.21
N SER A 537 27.67 -55.05 -15.64
CA SER A 537 27.28 -56.20 -14.82
C SER A 537 28.32 -57.33 -14.91
N ILE A 538 28.42 -58.11 -13.84
CA ILE A 538 29.32 -59.27 -13.73
C ILE A 538 28.47 -60.53 -13.59
N PHE A 539 28.61 -61.47 -14.51
CA PHE A 539 28.01 -62.79 -14.42
C PHE A 539 29.06 -63.80 -13.93
N CYS A 540 28.73 -64.59 -12.91
CA CYS A 540 29.59 -65.65 -12.42
C CYS A 540 29.08 -66.99 -12.95
N SER A 541 29.77 -67.58 -13.93
CA SER A 541 29.49 -68.92 -14.44
C SER A 541 30.81 -69.67 -14.66
N LYS A 542 30.83 -70.95 -14.33
CA LYS A 542 32.05 -71.75 -14.37
C LYS A 542 32.52 -71.91 -15.82
N PHE A 543 33.80 -71.67 -16.06
CA PHE A 543 34.37 -71.75 -17.41
C PHE A 543 34.54 -73.22 -17.80
N LEU A 544 33.62 -73.69 -18.63
CA LEU A 544 33.64 -75.02 -19.24
C LEU A 544 34.13 -74.91 -20.69
N SER A 545 34.89 -75.91 -21.14
CA SER A 545 35.40 -75.94 -22.51
C SER A 545 34.32 -76.21 -23.55
N ASN A 546 33.29 -77.00 -23.18
CA ASN A 546 32.20 -77.40 -24.06
C ASN A 546 30.93 -76.59 -23.77
N VAL A 547 30.15 -76.35 -24.81
CA VAL A 547 28.82 -75.72 -24.70
C VAL A 547 27.84 -76.70 -24.03
N HIS A 548 26.93 -76.20 -23.20
CA HIS A 548 25.88 -77.00 -22.59
C HIS A 548 25.04 -77.72 -23.66
N ASN A 549 24.68 -78.97 -23.38
CA ASN A 549 23.85 -79.76 -24.29
C ASN A 549 22.39 -79.31 -24.18
N ILE A 550 21.96 -78.46 -25.11
CA ILE A 550 20.61 -77.87 -25.15
C ILE A 550 19.58 -78.70 -25.92
N ARG A 551 19.94 -79.87 -26.48
CA ARG A 551 19.03 -80.64 -27.37
C ARG A 551 17.68 -81.03 -26.74
N GLN A 552 17.62 -81.17 -25.43
CA GLN A 552 16.38 -81.54 -24.72
C GLN A 552 15.57 -80.32 -24.26
N SER A 553 16.20 -79.14 -24.12
CA SER A 553 15.61 -77.90 -23.64
C SER A 553 15.31 -76.90 -24.76
N GLU A 554 15.91 -77.08 -25.95
CA GLU A 554 15.73 -76.17 -27.07
C GLU A 554 14.28 -76.16 -27.57
N THR A 555 13.72 -74.96 -27.66
CA THR A 555 12.44 -74.69 -28.30
C THR A 555 12.63 -74.59 -29.80
N GLY A 556 11.61 -74.95 -30.56
CA GLY A 556 11.66 -74.83 -32.00
C GLY A 556 10.44 -75.40 -32.67
N ASN A 557 10.18 -74.93 -33.88
CA ASN A 557 9.16 -75.48 -34.76
C ASN A 557 9.76 -75.54 -36.18
N HIS A 558 9.19 -76.32 -37.08
CA HIS A 558 9.58 -76.36 -38.50
C HIS A 558 9.51 -74.99 -39.18
N LYS A 559 8.73 -74.04 -38.64
CA LYS A 559 8.53 -72.70 -39.20
C LYS A 559 9.40 -71.59 -38.57
N TYR A 560 9.80 -71.73 -37.30
CA TYR A 560 10.45 -70.66 -36.54
C TYR A 560 11.67 -71.18 -35.77
N MET A 561 12.75 -70.39 -35.75
CA MET A 561 14.00 -70.74 -35.09
C MET A 561 14.04 -70.28 -33.62
N SER A 562 14.81 -71.01 -32.82
CA SER A 562 15.24 -70.58 -31.49
C SER A 562 16.22 -69.40 -31.58
N LEU A 563 16.31 -68.62 -30.51
CA LEU A 563 17.33 -67.59 -30.38
C LEU A 563 18.73 -68.20 -30.33
N SER A 564 18.93 -69.35 -29.67
CA SER A 564 20.18 -70.14 -29.77
C SER A 564 20.56 -70.47 -31.22
N GLY A 565 19.58 -70.88 -32.04
CA GLY A 565 19.77 -71.20 -33.45
C GLY A 565 20.07 -69.98 -34.32
N ALA A 566 19.58 -68.80 -33.95
CA ALA A 566 19.77 -67.53 -34.65
C ALA A 566 21.15 -66.89 -34.39
N LEU A 567 21.84 -67.30 -33.34
CA LEU A 567 23.13 -66.76 -32.91
C LEU A 567 24.31 -67.63 -33.36
N GLU A 568 25.43 -66.98 -33.63
CA GLU A 568 26.76 -67.59 -33.77
C GLU A 568 27.64 -67.01 -32.66
N ILE A 569 28.07 -67.86 -31.73
CA ILE A 569 28.84 -67.46 -30.55
C ILE A 569 30.21 -68.14 -30.62
N ASP A 570 31.28 -67.34 -30.62
CA ASP A 570 32.66 -67.83 -30.84
C ASP A 570 33.31 -68.39 -29.56
N ASN A 571 32.74 -68.12 -28.38
CA ASN A 571 33.27 -68.51 -27.08
C ASN A 571 32.27 -69.38 -26.29
N SER A 572 32.68 -70.59 -25.91
CA SER A 572 31.83 -71.56 -25.19
C SER A 572 31.38 -71.06 -23.81
N VAL A 573 32.19 -70.25 -23.13
CA VAL A 573 31.82 -69.62 -21.85
C VAL A 573 30.71 -68.59 -22.03
N VAL A 574 30.76 -67.81 -23.12
CA VAL A 574 29.73 -66.81 -23.43
C VAL A 574 28.43 -67.51 -23.82
N ALA A 575 28.51 -68.59 -24.61
CA ALA A 575 27.34 -69.39 -24.96
C ALA A 575 26.67 -69.98 -23.72
N ASN A 576 27.45 -70.58 -22.81
CA ASN A 576 26.95 -71.12 -21.55
C ASN A 576 26.35 -70.04 -20.65
N CYS A 577 27.01 -68.88 -20.55
CA CYS A 577 26.49 -67.75 -19.79
C CYS A 577 25.14 -67.24 -20.30
N LEU A 578 24.93 -67.21 -21.62
CA LEU A 578 23.64 -66.79 -22.19
C LEU A 578 22.56 -67.85 -22.02
N ILE A 579 22.91 -69.13 -22.09
CA ILE A 579 22.01 -70.24 -21.76
C ILE A 579 21.58 -70.13 -20.29
N ASP A 580 22.53 -70.00 -19.36
CA ASP A 580 22.25 -69.93 -17.92
C ASP A 580 21.44 -68.69 -17.51
N GLN A 581 21.74 -67.52 -18.10
CA GLN A 581 21.19 -66.23 -17.64
C GLN A 581 19.98 -65.76 -18.46
N GLN A 582 19.91 -66.10 -19.75
CA GLN A 582 18.89 -65.60 -20.68
C GLN A 582 18.05 -66.73 -21.28
N GLU A 583 18.37 -68.00 -21.00
CA GLU A 583 17.66 -69.20 -21.47
C GLU A 583 17.42 -69.15 -22.98
N ILE A 584 18.44 -68.71 -23.75
CA ILE A 584 18.32 -68.41 -25.18
C ILE A 584 17.81 -69.57 -26.02
N GLU A 585 17.98 -70.80 -25.55
CA GLU A 585 17.46 -72.02 -26.17
C GLU A 585 15.95 -72.17 -26.02
N THR A 586 15.30 -71.50 -25.07
CA THR A 586 13.86 -71.54 -24.82
C THR A 586 13.10 -70.37 -25.47
N VAL A 587 13.79 -69.51 -26.22
CA VAL A 587 13.26 -68.28 -26.82
C VAL A 587 13.03 -68.45 -28.32
N LEU A 588 11.85 -68.08 -28.82
CA LEU A 588 11.46 -68.23 -30.24
C LEU A 588 11.41 -66.89 -31.00
N LEU A 589 11.85 -66.87 -32.25
CA LEU A 589 11.81 -65.68 -33.13
C LEU A 589 10.62 -65.78 -34.10
N ILE A 590 9.66 -64.84 -34.00
CA ILE A 590 8.42 -64.87 -34.81
C ILE A 590 8.29 -63.55 -35.61
N PRO A 591 8.17 -63.56 -36.95
CA PRO A 591 8.30 -62.34 -37.75
C PRO A 591 7.28 -61.24 -37.42
N THR A 592 6.02 -61.61 -37.15
CA THR A 592 4.92 -60.66 -36.97
C THR A 592 4.14 -60.91 -35.68
N ASN A 593 3.54 -59.84 -35.14
CA ASN A 593 2.71 -59.93 -33.93
C ASN A 593 1.52 -60.86 -34.16
N ALA A 594 0.87 -60.80 -35.33
CA ALA A 594 -0.26 -61.67 -35.66
C ALA A 594 0.10 -63.16 -35.63
N GLU A 595 1.28 -63.53 -36.14
CA GLU A 595 1.79 -64.89 -36.06
C GLU A 595 2.13 -65.31 -34.62
N ALA A 596 2.65 -64.38 -33.81
CA ALA A 596 2.97 -64.63 -32.40
C ALA A 596 1.70 -64.87 -31.57
N TYR A 597 0.65 -64.05 -31.74
CA TYR A 597 -0.65 -64.27 -31.12
C TYR A 597 -1.21 -65.66 -31.46
N ASN A 598 -1.26 -66.01 -32.75
CA ASN A 598 -1.86 -67.28 -33.20
C ASN A 598 -1.13 -68.53 -32.66
N LEU A 599 0.18 -68.43 -32.43
CA LEU A 599 1.00 -69.57 -31.99
C LEU A 599 1.05 -69.73 -30.46
N LEU A 600 1.00 -68.62 -29.71
CA LEU A 600 1.35 -68.62 -28.28
C LEU A 600 0.15 -68.46 -27.32
N ASP A 601 -1.03 -68.12 -27.83
CA ASP A 601 -2.24 -67.87 -27.04
C ASP A 601 -2.89 -69.15 -26.47
N GLU A 602 -2.78 -70.29 -27.16
CA GLU A 602 -3.40 -71.54 -26.74
C GLU A 602 -2.36 -72.60 -26.32
N PRO A 603 -2.50 -73.24 -25.14
CA PRO A 603 -1.48 -74.16 -24.59
C PRO A 603 -1.07 -75.32 -25.50
N HIS A 604 -1.96 -75.80 -26.36
CA HIS A 604 -1.68 -76.94 -27.25
C HIS A 604 -0.97 -76.54 -28.56
N LYS A 605 -0.92 -75.24 -28.88
CA LYS A 605 -0.23 -74.69 -30.07
C LYS A 605 1.20 -74.24 -29.75
N VAL A 606 1.51 -74.01 -28.47
CA VAL A 606 2.82 -73.56 -27.99
C VAL A 606 3.88 -74.63 -28.28
N PRO A 607 4.99 -74.29 -28.97
CA PRO A 607 6.11 -75.21 -29.18
C PRO A 607 6.72 -75.69 -27.86
N ARG A 608 7.18 -76.96 -27.85
CA ARG A 608 7.78 -77.58 -26.66
C ARG A 608 8.92 -76.73 -26.12
N ASN A 609 8.97 -76.53 -24.80
CA ASN A 609 9.98 -75.75 -24.08
C ASN A 609 10.04 -74.24 -24.45
N CYS A 610 9.04 -73.69 -25.15
CA CYS A 610 8.98 -72.25 -25.40
C CYS A 610 8.63 -71.49 -24.11
N ASN A 611 9.55 -70.64 -23.65
CA ASN A 611 9.34 -69.78 -22.47
C ASN A 611 9.02 -68.33 -22.87
N LYS A 612 9.60 -67.85 -23.97
CA LYS A 612 9.41 -66.49 -24.48
C LYS A 612 9.47 -66.47 -26.00
N ALA A 613 8.88 -65.45 -26.61
CA ALA A 613 9.11 -65.14 -28.02
C ALA A 613 9.18 -63.63 -28.23
N PHE A 614 9.86 -63.20 -29.29
CA PHE A 614 9.84 -61.79 -29.69
C PHE A 614 9.75 -61.63 -31.20
N THR A 615 9.24 -60.48 -31.61
CA THR A 615 9.02 -60.16 -33.03
C THR A 615 10.05 -59.20 -33.60
N LEU A 616 10.03 -59.01 -34.92
CA LEU A 616 10.94 -58.08 -35.61
C LEU A 616 10.81 -56.64 -35.11
N THR A 617 9.62 -56.24 -34.65
CA THR A 617 9.34 -54.94 -34.03
C THR A 617 9.82 -54.85 -32.58
N GLY A 618 10.33 -55.95 -32.02
CA GLY A 618 10.82 -56.04 -30.65
C GLY A 618 9.73 -56.19 -29.60
N ASP A 619 8.51 -56.58 -29.99
CA ASP A 619 7.43 -56.89 -29.06
C ASP A 619 7.68 -58.25 -28.39
N LEU A 620 7.46 -58.33 -27.06
CA LEU A 620 7.78 -59.51 -26.25
C LEU A 620 6.51 -60.28 -25.87
N PHE A 621 6.54 -61.60 -26.07
CA PHE A 621 5.44 -62.51 -25.81
C PHE A 621 5.84 -63.61 -24.82
N PHE A 622 4.94 -63.90 -23.89
CA PHE A 622 5.01 -65.03 -22.97
C PHE A 622 3.88 -66.01 -23.35
N PRO A 623 4.16 -67.31 -23.52
CA PRO A 623 3.17 -68.29 -23.97
C PRO A 623 2.16 -68.70 -22.90
N ALA A 624 1.02 -69.26 -23.34
CA ALA A 624 0.02 -69.87 -22.49
C ALA A 624 0.61 -71.04 -21.65
N PRO A 625 0.14 -71.27 -20.40
CA PRO A 625 -1.11 -70.78 -19.82
C PRO A 625 -1.07 -69.35 -19.27
N ASN A 626 0.11 -68.74 -19.14
CA ASN A 626 0.27 -67.38 -18.60
C ASN A 626 0.55 -66.36 -19.71
N TYR A 627 -0.35 -66.31 -20.70
CA TYR A 627 -0.15 -65.49 -21.89
C TYR A 627 -0.04 -64.00 -21.58
N LYS A 628 1.05 -63.35 -22.04
CA LYS A 628 1.27 -61.90 -21.90
C LYS A 628 2.00 -61.34 -23.12
N SER A 629 1.58 -60.18 -23.60
CA SER A 629 2.25 -59.45 -24.67
C SER A 629 2.63 -58.03 -24.21
N TYR A 630 3.87 -57.62 -24.47
CA TYR A 630 4.35 -56.28 -24.18
C TYR A 630 4.74 -55.59 -25.48
N SER A 631 4.05 -54.49 -25.79
CA SER A 631 4.36 -53.69 -26.97
C SER A 631 5.56 -52.79 -26.73
N ASN A 632 6.46 -52.74 -27.69
CA ASN A 632 7.64 -51.90 -27.66
C ASN A 632 7.28 -50.46 -28.08
N SER A 633 7.48 -49.51 -27.17
CA SER A 633 7.11 -48.09 -27.37
C SER A 633 8.09 -47.32 -28.27
N ARG A 634 9.21 -47.93 -28.65
CA ARG A 634 10.18 -47.39 -29.61
C ARG A 634 10.32 -48.35 -30.78
N PRO A 635 10.14 -47.91 -32.04
CA PRO A 635 10.39 -48.78 -33.17
C PRO A 635 11.84 -49.28 -33.12
N VAL A 636 12.04 -50.59 -33.21
CA VAL A 636 13.37 -51.18 -33.43
C VAL A 636 13.80 -50.75 -34.84
N THR A 637 14.51 -49.64 -34.94
CA THR A 637 14.95 -49.12 -36.23
C THR A 637 16.16 -49.89 -36.72
N HIS A 638 17.22 -50.07 -35.91
CA HIS A 638 18.41 -50.88 -36.23
C HIS A 638 19.18 -51.32 -34.97
N ALA A 639 19.96 -52.40 -35.05
CA ALA A 639 20.96 -52.77 -34.04
C ALA A 639 22.02 -51.66 -33.86
N THR A 640 22.53 -51.44 -32.66
CA THR A 640 23.59 -50.47 -32.35
C THR A 640 24.87 -51.10 -31.82
N LEU A 641 24.75 -52.24 -31.13
CA LEU A 641 25.83 -53.00 -30.49
C LEU A 641 26.19 -54.28 -31.27
N LEU A 642 25.20 -54.98 -31.82
CA LEU A 642 25.36 -56.25 -32.54
C LEU A 642 25.53 -56.08 -34.07
N GLN A 643 25.95 -54.89 -34.52
CA GLN A 643 26.19 -54.66 -35.95
C GLN A 643 27.52 -55.27 -36.43
N ALA A 644 27.50 -55.83 -37.64
CA ALA A 644 28.66 -56.49 -38.26
C ALA A 644 29.76 -55.52 -38.75
N LYS A 645 29.46 -54.22 -38.97
CA LYS A 645 30.43 -53.22 -39.48
C LYS A 645 30.18 -51.82 -38.89
N GLN A 646 31.21 -51.23 -38.27
CA GLN A 646 31.19 -49.87 -37.70
C GLN A 646 30.80 -48.79 -38.72
N GLU A 647 31.10 -49.02 -40.00
CA GLU A 647 30.79 -48.12 -41.11
C GLU A 647 29.28 -47.91 -41.32
N ASP A 648 28.46 -48.93 -41.10
CA ASP A 648 27.02 -48.88 -41.32
C ASP A 648 26.32 -48.05 -40.21
N LEU A 649 26.80 -48.14 -38.96
CA LEU A 649 26.35 -47.28 -37.85
C LEU A 649 26.65 -45.80 -38.12
N VAL A 650 27.85 -45.51 -38.62
CA VAL A 650 28.26 -44.15 -39.00
C VAL A 650 27.40 -43.61 -40.14
N ARG A 651 27.09 -44.41 -41.17
CA ARG A 651 26.18 -44.01 -42.25
C ARG A 651 24.76 -43.72 -41.75
N ASN A 652 24.24 -44.54 -40.84
CA ASN A 652 22.89 -44.35 -40.28
C ASN A 652 22.78 -43.11 -39.40
N LEU A 653 23.77 -42.85 -38.54
CA LEU A 653 23.78 -41.62 -37.75
C LEU A 653 23.87 -40.36 -38.64
N LYS A 654 24.65 -40.41 -39.72
CA LYS A 654 24.71 -39.32 -40.70
C LYS A 654 23.36 -39.08 -41.38
N SER A 655 22.63 -40.13 -41.76
CA SER A 655 21.31 -39.99 -42.40
C SER A 655 20.25 -39.43 -41.45
N GLU A 656 20.26 -39.83 -40.18
CA GLU A 656 19.39 -39.25 -39.14
C GLU A 656 19.68 -37.76 -38.90
N ILE A 657 20.96 -37.36 -38.84
CA ILE A 657 21.36 -35.96 -38.69
C ILE A 657 20.88 -35.11 -39.87
N ILE A 658 20.92 -35.64 -41.10
CA ILE A 658 20.40 -34.96 -42.30
C ILE A 658 18.89 -34.76 -42.19
N LYS A 659 18.13 -35.81 -41.81
CA LYS A 659 16.67 -35.71 -41.63
C LYS A 659 16.30 -34.65 -40.60
N PHE A 660 16.92 -34.70 -39.41
CA PHE A 660 16.68 -33.68 -38.38
C PHE A 660 17.09 -32.27 -38.84
N SER A 661 18.12 -32.14 -39.68
CA SER A 661 18.53 -30.84 -40.22
C SER A 661 17.48 -30.27 -41.19
N GLN A 662 16.87 -31.11 -42.03
CA GLN A 662 15.79 -30.70 -42.93
C GLN A 662 14.54 -30.27 -42.15
N GLU A 663 14.14 -31.04 -41.13
CA GLU A 663 13.03 -30.68 -40.24
C GLU A 663 13.31 -29.40 -39.45
N LEU A 664 14.55 -29.18 -39.01
CA LEU A 664 14.91 -27.97 -38.29
C LEU A 664 14.81 -26.73 -39.18
N ASN A 665 15.16 -26.85 -40.46
CA ASN A 665 15.03 -25.77 -41.43
C ASN A 665 13.57 -25.42 -41.71
N SER A 666 12.69 -26.42 -41.86
CA SER A 666 11.26 -26.17 -42.11
C SER A 666 10.57 -25.51 -40.91
N VAL A 667 10.82 -26.03 -39.70
CA VAL A 667 10.28 -25.44 -38.45
C VAL A 667 10.89 -24.06 -38.18
N SER A 668 12.14 -23.83 -38.56
CA SER A 668 12.76 -22.50 -38.45
C SER A 668 12.12 -21.48 -39.39
N ALA A 669 11.74 -21.87 -40.61
CA ALA A 669 11.04 -21.00 -41.55
C ALA A 669 9.62 -20.64 -41.05
N GLU A 670 8.89 -21.63 -40.53
CA GLU A 670 7.57 -21.44 -39.91
C GLU A 670 7.66 -20.47 -38.72
N ARG A 671 8.63 -20.69 -37.82
CA ARG A 671 8.89 -19.82 -36.67
C ARG A 671 9.17 -18.38 -37.11
N HIS A 672 9.95 -18.19 -38.18
CA HIS A 672 10.27 -16.86 -38.69
C HIS A 672 9.02 -16.16 -39.25
N GLY A 673 8.17 -16.86 -40.01
CA GLY A 673 6.93 -16.30 -40.52
C GLY A 673 5.97 -15.86 -39.40
N ILE A 674 5.84 -16.65 -38.33
CA ILE A 674 5.04 -16.28 -37.16
C ILE A 674 5.63 -15.05 -36.45
N GLN A 675 6.96 -14.96 -36.32
CA GLN A 675 7.62 -13.78 -35.75
C GLN A 675 7.37 -12.50 -36.56
N GLU A 676 7.35 -12.59 -37.90
CA GLU A 676 7.00 -11.46 -38.76
C GLU A 676 5.53 -11.04 -38.60
N GLN A 677 4.61 -12.01 -38.48
CA GLN A 677 3.19 -11.73 -38.21
C GLN A 677 2.97 -11.05 -36.85
N ILE A 678 3.69 -11.47 -35.81
CA ILE A 678 3.64 -10.78 -34.50
C ILE A 678 4.14 -9.35 -34.66
N LYS A 679 5.25 -9.14 -35.38
CA LYS A 679 5.82 -7.81 -35.59
C LYS A 679 4.86 -6.88 -36.35
N SER A 680 4.21 -7.37 -37.41
CA SER A 680 3.25 -6.57 -38.18
C SER A 680 2.01 -6.23 -37.36
N THR A 681 1.43 -7.20 -36.65
CA THR A 681 0.23 -7.01 -35.82
C THR A 681 0.51 -6.10 -34.62
N THR A 682 1.69 -6.22 -34.01
CA THR A 682 2.13 -5.33 -32.92
C THR A 682 2.32 -3.90 -33.40
N ASN A 683 2.79 -3.68 -34.63
CA ASN A 683 2.89 -2.34 -35.22
C ASN A 683 1.49 -1.74 -35.48
N LEU A 684 0.55 -2.54 -36.01
CA LEU A 684 -0.85 -2.10 -36.17
C LEU A 684 -1.48 -1.73 -34.82
N LEU A 685 -1.22 -2.53 -33.78
CA LEU A 685 -1.69 -2.23 -32.42
C LEU A 685 -1.13 -0.91 -31.89
N LYS A 686 0.17 -0.66 -32.09
CA LYS A 686 0.80 0.61 -31.69
C LYS A 686 0.19 1.82 -32.41
N ASN A 687 -0.04 1.71 -33.71
CA ASN A 687 -0.66 2.78 -34.50
C ASN A 687 -2.10 3.04 -34.02
N ASN A 688 -2.87 1.98 -33.77
CA ASN A 688 -4.22 2.09 -33.20
C ASN A 688 -4.19 2.77 -31.82
N GLU A 689 -3.29 2.38 -30.92
CA GLU A 689 -3.13 3.01 -29.60
C GLU A 689 -2.70 4.47 -29.67
N GLU A 690 -1.94 4.87 -30.69
CA GLU A 690 -1.60 6.27 -30.96
C GLU A 690 -2.81 7.08 -31.42
N GLU A 691 -3.59 6.58 -32.37
CA GLU A 691 -4.84 7.22 -32.81
C GLU A 691 -5.85 7.36 -31.66
N LEU A 692 -5.98 6.31 -30.84
CA LEU A 692 -6.87 6.31 -29.70
C LEU A 692 -6.43 7.36 -28.64
N ARG A 693 -5.12 7.55 -28.44
CA ARG A 693 -4.59 8.64 -27.62
C ARG A 693 -4.87 10.01 -28.22
N ASN A 694 -4.77 10.17 -29.54
CA ASN A 694 -5.06 11.43 -30.23
C ASN A 694 -6.56 11.78 -30.11
N LEU A 695 -7.46 10.81 -30.34
CA LEU A 695 -8.89 10.97 -30.15
C LEU A 695 -9.24 11.32 -28.69
N LYS A 696 -8.63 10.66 -27.70
CA LYS A 696 -8.81 11.00 -26.28
C LYS A 696 -8.33 12.43 -25.94
N LYS A 697 -7.21 12.88 -26.52
CA LYS A 697 -6.73 14.28 -26.37
C LYS A 697 -7.71 15.27 -27.00
N GLN A 698 -8.21 14.98 -28.21
CA GLN A 698 -9.21 15.82 -28.89
C GLN A 698 -10.51 15.88 -28.09
N ARG A 699 -11.00 14.75 -27.59
CA ARG A 699 -12.17 14.67 -26.71
C ARG A 699 -12.01 15.57 -25.49
N PHE A 700 -10.89 15.44 -24.78
CA PHE A 700 -10.63 16.24 -23.58
C PHE A 700 -10.53 17.74 -23.91
N ALA A 701 -9.91 18.11 -25.04
CA ALA A 701 -9.83 19.49 -25.48
C ALA A 701 -11.22 20.07 -25.81
N VAL A 702 -12.09 19.28 -26.44
CA VAL A 702 -13.48 19.68 -26.76
C VAL A 702 -14.34 19.76 -25.49
N GLU A 703 -14.28 18.74 -24.61
CA GLU A 703 -15.01 18.73 -23.32
C GLU A 703 -14.59 19.90 -22.43
N ARG A 704 -13.29 20.23 -22.41
CA ARG A 704 -12.78 21.42 -21.71
C ARG A 704 -13.33 22.72 -22.32
N LYS A 705 -13.32 22.86 -23.66
CA LYS A 705 -13.90 24.04 -24.32
C LYS A 705 -15.38 24.21 -24.03
N ILE A 706 -16.17 23.13 -24.06
CA ILE A 706 -17.59 23.16 -23.70
C ILE A 706 -17.74 23.63 -22.26
N LYS A 707 -17.01 23.02 -21.33
CA LYS A 707 -17.07 23.37 -19.91
C LYS A 707 -16.63 24.81 -19.63
N ASP A 708 -15.58 25.29 -20.30
CA ASP A 708 -15.11 26.67 -20.18
C ASP A 708 -16.19 27.65 -20.68
N MET A 709 -16.84 27.35 -21.81
CA MET A 709 -17.96 28.15 -22.35
C MET A 709 -19.22 28.10 -21.47
N GLU A 710 -19.58 26.93 -20.95
CA GLU A 710 -20.67 26.76 -19.98
C GLU A 710 -20.39 27.56 -18.71
N SER A 711 -19.15 27.51 -18.20
CA SER A 711 -18.74 28.27 -17.03
C SER A 711 -18.80 29.78 -17.27
N SER A 712 -18.50 30.25 -18.49
CA SER A 712 -18.65 31.65 -18.86
C SER A 712 -20.13 32.08 -18.88
N ILE A 713 -21.04 31.23 -19.38
CA ILE A 713 -22.48 31.50 -19.34
C ILE A 713 -23.02 31.49 -17.90
N GLU A 714 -22.50 30.61 -17.04
CA GLU A 714 -22.92 30.50 -15.65
C GLU A 714 -22.39 31.67 -14.79
N GLN A 715 -21.16 32.11 -15.03
CA GLN A 715 -20.61 33.34 -14.46
C GLN A 715 -21.42 34.59 -14.87
N GLU A 716 -21.83 34.69 -16.14
CA GLU A 716 -22.67 35.78 -16.64
C GLU A 716 -24.16 35.66 -16.19
N ARG A 717 -24.58 34.53 -15.61
CA ARG A 717 -25.93 34.35 -15.00
C ARG A 717 -25.98 34.82 -13.55
N ASP A 718 -24.86 34.76 -12.83
CA ASP A 718 -24.74 35.18 -11.43
C ASP A 718 -24.78 36.71 -11.23
N GLU A 719 -24.84 37.49 -12.32
CA GLU A 719 -25.04 38.95 -12.29
C GLU A 719 -26.50 39.39 -12.03
N SER A 720 -27.38 38.44 -11.70
CA SER A 720 -28.70 38.73 -11.10
C SER A 720 -28.60 39.22 -9.65
N ASN A 721 -27.38 39.43 -9.13
CA ASN A 721 -27.08 39.84 -7.77
C ASN A 721 -26.93 41.35 -7.56
N VAL A 722 -27.38 42.22 -8.47
CA VAL A 722 -27.38 43.68 -8.22
C VAL A 722 -28.11 44.00 -6.90
N ALA A 723 -29.22 43.31 -6.62
CA ALA A 723 -29.96 43.47 -5.36
C ALA A 723 -29.17 43.01 -4.12
N TYR A 724 -28.39 41.92 -4.24
CA TYR A 724 -27.54 41.40 -3.18
C TYR A 724 -26.34 42.31 -2.93
N LEU A 725 -25.66 42.77 -3.99
CA LEU A 725 -24.53 43.70 -3.93
C LEU A 725 -24.96 45.06 -3.35
N VAL A 726 -26.17 45.54 -3.66
CA VAL A 726 -26.76 46.75 -3.05
C VAL A 726 -27.06 46.55 -1.56
N GLN A 727 -27.38 45.33 -1.12
CA GLN A 727 -27.59 45.03 0.29
C GLN A 727 -26.26 44.85 1.03
N GLU A 728 -25.27 44.24 0.39
CA GLU A 728 -23.91 44.07 0.90
C GLU A 728 -23.19 45.41 1.04
N SER A 729 -23.36 46.35 0.10
CA SER A 729 -22.78 47.69 0.19
C SER A 729 -23.28 48.46 1.42
N LYS A 730 -24.58 48.35 1.76
CA LYS A 730 -25.14 48.95 2.98
C LYS A 730 -24.55 48.37 4.27
N LEU A 731 -24.29 47.06 4.31
CA LEU A 731 -23.66 46.40 5.46
C LEU A 731 -22.19 46.79 5.60
N LEU A 732 -21.46 46.86 4.49
CA LEU A 732 -20.06 47.31 4.46
C LEU A 732 -19.91 48.77 4.86
N GLN A 733 -20.89 49.63 4.52
CA GLN A 733 -20.93 51.02 4.96
C GLN A 733 -21.05 51.13 6.48
N ALA A 734 -22.01 50.44 7.10
CA ALA A 734 -22.21 50.46 8.55
C ALA A 734 -20.98 49.92 9.30
N GLN A 735 -20.30 48.92 8.74
CA GLN A 735 -19.05 48.41 9.31
C GLN A 735 -17.90 49.43 9.21
N LEU A 736 -17.78 50.14 8.09
CA LEU A 736 -16.77 51.19 7.92
C LEU A 736 -16.95 52.35 8.89
N GLU A 737 -18.20 52.77 9.14
CA GLU A 737 -18.53 53.83 10.11
C GLU A 737 -18.09 53.45 11.54
N LYS A 738 -18.38 52.21 11.96
CA LYS A 738 -17.98 51.71 13.29
C LYS A 738 -16.46 51.63 13.49
N GLU A 739 -15.73 51.18 12.46
CA GLU A 739 -14.26 51.10 12.53
C GLU A 739 -13.60 52.51 12.54
N ASN A 740 -14.20 53.49 11.86
CA ASN A 740 -13.75 54.89 11.91
C ASN A 740 -13.95 55.50 13.30
N GLU A 741 -15.09 55.26 13.95
CA GLU A 741 -15.33 55.73 15.32
C GLU A 741 -14.32 55.14 16.31
N ASN A 742 -13.96 53.86 16.16
CA ASN A 742 -12.95 53.22 17.00
C ASN A 742 -11.55 53.81 16.76
N PHE A 743 -11.19 54.09 15.50
CA PHE A 743 -9.92 54.71 15.15
C PHE A 743 -9.74 56.11 15.77
N GLU A 744 -10.77 56.95 15.74
CA GLU A 744 -10.70 58.29 16.34
C GLU A 744 -10.58 58.26 17.87
N ARG A 745 -11.22 57.28 18.55
CA ARG A 745 -11.05 57.09 20.00
C ARG A 745 -9.63 56.72 20.37
N LEU A 746 -9.02 55.78 19.64
CA LEU A 746 -7.65 55.34 19.90
C LEU A 746 -6.65 56.48 19.69
N LYS A 747 -6.80 57.27 18.63
CA LYS A 747 -5.90 58.39 18.29
C LYS A 747 -5.66 59.36 19.46
N ASN A 748 -6.68 59.67 20.25
CA ASN A 748 -6.59 60.60 21.38
C ASN A 748 -5.79 60.04 22.59
N VAL A 749 -5.72 58.71 22.75
CA VAL A 749 -4.98 58.06 23.85
C VAL A 749 -3.46 58.02 23.58
N GLY A 750 -3.04 58.15 22.33
CA GLY A 750 -1.64 57.99 21.95
C GLY A 750 -0.71 59.14 22.32
N GLU A 751 -1.19 60.37 22.36
CA GLU A 751 -0.32 61.53 22.56
C GLU A 751 0.34 61.52 23.95
N GLU A 752 -0.38 61.02 24.96
CA GLU A 752 0.11 60.88 26.33
C GLU A 752 1.13 59.73 26.48
N LEU A 753 0.89 58.58 25.82
CA LEU A 753 1.82 57.44 25.86
C LEU A 753 3.14 57.72 25.15
N LYS A 754 3.13 58.53 24.08
CA LYS A 754 4.33 58.95 23.36
C LYS A 754 5.27 59.79 24.23
N ALA A 755 4.73 60.82 24.89
CA ALA A 755 5.50 61.73 25.73
C ALA A 755 6.19 60.98 26.90
N ASN A 756 5.48 60.02 27.50
CA ASN A 756 5.99 59.20 28.60
C ASN A 756 7.16 58.27 28.18
N ALA A 757 7.09 57.68 26.98
CA ALA A 757 8.17 56.83 26.46
C ALA A 757 9.43 57.64 26.09
N GLU A 758 9.24 58.84 25.54
CA GLU A 758 10.34 59.72 25.10
C GLU A 758 11.12 60.30 26.30
N HIS A 759 10.42 60.66 27.38
CA HIS A 759 11.06 61.09 28.63
C HIS A 759 11.92 59.97 29.26
N ALA A 760 11.43 58.72 29.26
CA ALA A 760 12.18 57.58 29.79
C ALA A 760 13.41 57.23 28.94
N LYS A 761 13.33 57.40 27.61
CA LYS A 761 14.45 57.20 26.68
C LYS A 761 15.63 58.13 26.97
N ASN A 762 15.35 59.42 27.09
CA ASN A 762 16.38 60.45 27.31
C ASN A 762 17.16 60.22 28.62
N LYS A 763 16.49 59.70 29.65
CA LYS A 763 17.12 59.33 30.93
C LYS A 763 18.08 58.14 30.78
N TYR A 764 17.71 57.14 29.98
CA TYR A 764 18.55 55.96 29.70
C TYR A 764 19.80 56.32 28.89
N GLU A 765 19.68 57.09 27.81
CA GLU A 765 20.81 57.44 26.92
C GLU A 765 21.88 58.27 27.64
N ARG A 766 21.48 59.19 28.53
CA ARG A 766 22.42 59.97 29.35
C ARG A 766 23.31 59.09 30.23
N LEU A 767 22.73 58.04 30.85
CA LEU A 767 23.48 57.14 31.72
C LEU A 767 24.37 56.16 30.94
N GLN A 768 24.05 55.86 29.68
CA GLN A 768 24.84 54.96 28.84
C GLN A 768 26.13 55.63 28.32
N ASN A 769 26.07 56.91 27.97
CA ASN A 769 27.23 57.66 27.49
C ASN A 769 28.34 57.78 28.55
N THR A 770 27.98 57.92 29.83
CA THR A 770 28.95 57.98 30.94
C THR A 770 29.76 56.69 31.11
N ILE A 771 29.21 55.52 30.76
CA ILE A 771 29.96 54.25 30.80
C ILE A 771 30.97 54.16 29.65
N ALA A 772 30.59 54.63 28.45
CA ALA A 772 31.46 54.61 27.27
C ALA A 772 32.70 55.49 27.43
N GLU A 773 32.55 56.66 28.05
CA GLU A 773 33.67 57.57 28.37
C GLU A 773 34.69 56.92 29.32
N SER A 774 34.23 56.18 30.35
CA SER A 774 35.13 55.49 31.30
C SER A 774 35.85 54.27 30.73
N ASP A 775 35.25 53.53 29.78
CA ASP A 775 35.92 52.39 29.12
C ASP A 775 36.97 52.85 28.08
N GLN A 776 36.82 54.05 27.50
CA GLN A 776 37.75 54.61 26.51
C GLN A 776 39.09 55.05 27.15
N GLU A 777 39.11 55.39 28.44
CA GLU A 777 40.33 55.74 29.18
C GLU A 777 41.22 54.53 29.54
N LYS A 778 40.71 53.29 29.51
CA LYS A 778 41.47 52.06 29.85
C LYS A 778 42.40 51.56 28.74
N ALA A 779 42.02 51.76 27.48
CA ALA A 779 42.70 51.20 26.31
C ALA A 779 44.20 51.55 26.16
N PRO A 780 44.67 52.79 26.42
CA PRO A 780 46.10 53.12 26.26
C PRO A 780 47.02 52.49 27.31
N ILE A 781 46.50 52.11 28.49
CA ILE A 781 47.31 51.55 29.59
C ILE A 781 47.65 50.07 29.35
N GLN A 782 46.77 49.32 28.68
CA GLN A 782 47.01 47.91 28.31
C GLN A 782 48.08 47.76 27.22
N GLY A 783 48.14 48.69 26.25
CA GLY A 783 49.11 48.64 25.15
C GLY A 783 50.58 48.78 25.57
N GLU A 784 50.86 49.43 26.70
CA GLU A 784 52.23 49.64 27.18
C GLU A 784 52.80 48.41 27.93
N ILE A 785 51.92 47.58 28.52
CA ILE A 785 52.28 46.34 29.22
C ILE A 785 52.79 45.26 28.25
N GLU A 786 52.14 45.13 27.08
CA GLU A 786 52.53 44.15 26.06
C GLU A 786 53.92 44.42 25.46
N ARG A 787 54.27 45.71 25.29
CA ARG A 787 55.54 46.15 24.68
C ARG A 787 56.75 45.86 25.58
N LEU A 788 56.61 45.98 26.91
CA LEU A 788 57.67 45.73 27.89
C LEU A 788 58.01 44.23 28.05
N LYS A 789 57.04 43.32 27.85
CA LYS A 789 57.24 41.85 27.94
C LYS A 789 58.11 41.28 26.80
N SER A 790 58.04 41.88 25.61
CA SER A 790 58.78 41.42 24.41
C SER A 790 60.30 41.67 24.48
N VAL A 791 60.72 42.76 25.12
CA VAL A 791 62.14 43.19 25.20
C VAL A 791 62.96 42.32 26.18
N ILE A 792 62.34 41.81 27.24
CA ILE A 792 62.97 40.93 28.26
C ILE A 792 63.30 39.53 27.71
N GLN A 793 62.61 39.11 26.65
CA GLN A 793 62.75 37.75 26.13
C GLN A 793 63.96 37.60 25.20
N GLN A 794 64.40 38.68 24.55
CA GLN A 794 65.44 38.62 23.51
C GLN A 794 66.88 38.64 24.05
N ALA A 795 67.16 39.19 25.24
CA ALA A 795 68.52 39.25 25.80
C ALA A 795 68.89 37.99 26.64
N SER A 796 67.91 37.26 27.19
CA SER A 796 68.11 35.98 27.90
C SER A 796 68.65 34.83 27.02
N LEU A 797 68.41 34.86 25.72
CA LEU A 797 68.68 33.76 24.79
C LEU A 797 70.18 33.59 24.46
N ARG A 798 71.00 34.63 24.59
CA ARG A 798 72.43 34.59 24.19
C ARG A 798 73.37 34.12 25.30
N SER A 799 73.05 34.33 26.58
CA SER A 799 73.89 33.91 27.71
C SER A 799 73.76 32.40 28.05
N ASN A 800 72.62 31.79 27.71
CA ASN A 800 72.33 30.39 28.01
C ASN A 800 73.00 29.38 27.05
N HIS A 801 73.37 29.78 25.84
CA HIS A 801 73.87 28.86 24.81
C HIS A 801 75.20 28.17 25.16
N ILE A 802 76.07 28.83 25.93
CA ILE A 802 77.36 28.25 26.35
C ILE A 802 77.19 27.48 27.68
N ARG A 803 76.16 27.81 28.48
CA ARG A 803 75.81 27.12 29.75
C ARG A 803 75.26 25.72 29.49
N ALA A 804 74.55 25.58 28.39
CA ALA A 804 73.93 24.35 27.93
C ALA A 804 74.95 23.22 27.64
N LYS A 805 76.07 23.50 26.96
CA LYS A 805 77.01 22.45 26.52
C LYS A 805 77.81 21.74 27.62
N ILE A 806 77.91 22.33 28.81
CA ILE A 806 78.62 21.73 29.95
C ILE A 806 77.67 20.84 30.77
N LYS A 807 76.45 21.33 31.01
CA LYS A 807 75.36 20.57 31.62
C LYS A 807 74.94 19.36 30.78
N GLU A 808 75.07 19.47 29.45
CA GLU A 808 74.81 18.39 28.49
C GLU A 808 75.64 17.13 28.77
N TYR A 809 76.94 17.24 29.03
CA TYR A 809 77.79 16.07 29.31
C TYR A 809 77.58 15.46 30.70
N GLU A 810 77.22 16.25 31.72
CA GLU A 810 76.90 15.76 33.07
C GLU A 810 75.56 15.05 33.14
N GLU A 811 74.55 15.59 32.47
CA GLU A 811 73.26 14.96 32.36
C GLU A 811 73.32 13.66 31.54
N ASN A 812 74.13 13.60 30.46
CA ASN A 812 74.21 12.40 29.62
C ASN A 812 74.78 11.18 30.38
N LEU A 813 75.75 11.37 31.28
CA LEU A 813 76.33 10.26 32.05
C LEU A 813 75.38 9.69 33.10
N ASN A 814 74.64 10.54 33.82
CA ASN A 814 73.60 10.08 34.75
C ASN A 814 72.42 9.46 34.00
N LYS A 815 72.00 10.03 32.86
CA LYS A 815 70.95 9.47 31.99
C LYS A 815 71.30 8.06 31.53
N LEU A 816 72.51 7.84 31.01
CA LEU A 816 72.97 6.52 30.56
C LEU A 816 72.99 5.46 31.67
N GLU A 817 73.15 5.85 32.94
CA GLU A 817 73.16 4.94 34.08
C GLU A 817 71.74 4.58 34.55
N THR A 818 70.84 5.56 34.66
CA THR A 818 69.41 5.30 34.92
C THR A 818 68.73 4.55 33.76
N GLU A 819 69.05 4.88 32.51
CA GLU A 819 68.50 4.20 31.31
C GLU A 819 68.91 2.73 31.26
N LEU A 820 70.10 2.38 31.76
CA LEU A 820 70.56 1.00 31.78
C LEU A 820 69.80 0.17 32.82
N THR A 821 69.57 0.71 34.01
CA THR A 821 68.80 0.04 35.08
C THR A 821 67.33 -0.08 34.72
N GLU A 822 66.71 1.00 34.22
CA GLU A 822 65.31 0.99 33.79
C GLU A 822 65.07 0.04 32.61
N LEU A 823 65.99 -0.02 31.64
CA LEU A 823 65.86 -0.93 30.50
C LEU A 823 66.02 -2.40 30.92
N THR A 824 66.83 -2.68 31.94
CA THR A 824 67.02 -4.06 32.44
C THR A 824 65.79 -4.54 33.21
N ASP A 825 65.25 -3.71 34.12
CA ASP A 825 64.02 -4.02 34.86
C ASP A 825 62.81 -4.17 33.90
N LYS A 826 62.74 -3.31 32.89
CA LYS A 826 61.71 -3.38 31.84
C LYS A 826 61.80 -4.64 30.98
N ILE A 827 63.01 -5.12 30.66
CA ILE A 827 63.18 -6.38 29.90
C ILE A 827 62.64 -7.57 30.71
N ASP A 828 62.83 -7.58 32.02
CA ASP A 828 62.35 -8.65 32.90
C ASP A 828 60.82 -8.61 33.03
N ASP A 829 60.23 -7.43 33.28
CA ASP A 829 58.77 -7.22 33.33
C ASP A 829 58.09 -7.52 31.98
N ASP A 830 58.64 -7.05 30.86
CA ASP A 830 58.09 -7.29 29.52
C ASP A 830 58.21 -8.77 29.11
N THR A 831 59.25 -9.47 29.58
CA THR A 831 59.41 -10.92 29.34
C THR A 831 58.37 -11.72 30.13
N GLU A 832 58.10 -11.35 31.38
CA GLU A 832 57.08 -12.01 32.22
C GLU A 832 55.67 -11.77 31.66
N ASN A 833 55.33 -10.53 31.30
CA ASN A 833 54.04 -10.18 30.69
C ASN A 833 53.83 -10.83 29.31
N ALA A 834 54.86 -10.87 28.45
CA ALA A 834 54.76 -11.51 27.14
C ALA A 834 54.53 -13.03 27.24
N SER A 835 55.14 -13.68 28.25
CA SER A 835 54.98 -15.12 28.49
C SER A 835 53.57 -15.54 28.92
N GLN A 836 52.77 -14.62 29.47
CA GLN A 836 51.36 -14.86 29.80
C GLN A 836 50.42 -14.70 28.58
N ILE A 837 50.84 -13.95 27.57
CA ILE A 837 50.03 -13.63 26.37
C ILE A 837 50.28 -14.66 25.26
N CYS A 838 51.52 -15.11 25.06
CA CYS A 838 51.87 -16.09 24.03
C CYS A 838 53.20 -16.83 24.33
N GLU A 839 53.35 -18.06 23.81
CA GLU A 839 54.59 -18.85 23.97
C GLU A 839 55.79 -18.22 23.23
N PRO A 840 57.05 -18.45 23.69
CA PRO A 840 58.24 -17.87 23.08
C PRO A 840 58.40 -18.21 21.58
N VAL A 841 58.21 -17.21 20.72
CA VAL A 841 58.34 -17.36 19.26
C VAL A 841 59.80 -17.17 18.85
N ARG A 842 60.36 -18.09 18.04
CA ARG A 842 61.71 -17.93 17.46
C ARG A 842 61.73 -16.80 16.43
N VAL A 843 62.16 -15.62 16.85
CA VAL A 843 62.32 -14.44 15.98
C VAL A 843 63.55 -14.65 15.07
N ARG A 844 63.34 -14.67 13.75
CA ARG A 844 64.39 -14.75 12.72
C ARG A 844 64.48 -13.49 11.83
N ARG A 845 63.54 -12.55 12.01
CA ARG A 845 63.33 -11.37 11.16
C ARG A 845 63.57 -10.09 11.98
N GLU A 846 64.02 -9.02 11.32
CA GLU A 846 64.29 -7.72 11.97
C GLU A 846 62.97 -7.02 12.38
N THR A 847 62.94 -6.28 13.50
CA THR A 847 61.70 -5.61 13.95
C THR A 847 61.20 -4.58 12.92
N ALA A 848 62.10 -3.97 12.15
CA ALA A 848 61.77 -3.00 11.11
C ALA A 848 60.99 -3.65 9.94
N GLU A 849 61.22 -4.94 9.67
CA GLU A 849 60.49 -5.70 8.66
C GLU A 849 59.09 -6.07 9.17
N ILE A 850 59.01 -6.59 10.40
CA ILE A 850 57.75 -6.96 11.06
C ILE A 850 56.84 -5.73 11.24
N ARG A 851 57.38 -4.58 11.67
CA ARG A 851 56.61 -3.31 11.78
C ARG A 851 56.12 -2.81 10.43
N ARG A 852 56.91 -2.96 9.36
CA ARG A 852 56.50 -2.55 8.01
C ARG A 852 55.34 -3.40 7.50
N GLU A 853 55.38 -4.72 7.72
CA GLU A 853 54.27 -5.60 7.37
C GLU A 853 53.04 -5.36 8.25
N LEU A 854 53.22 -5.21 9.55
CA LEU A 854 52.14 -4.90 10.49
C LEU A 854 51.46 -3.57 10.14
N ASN A 855 52.22 -2.51 9.84
CA ASN A 855 51.67 -1.22 9.42
C ASN A 855 50.94 -1.32 8.08
N LYS A 856 51.44 -2.09 7.11
CA LYS A 856 50.72 -2.34 5.85
C LYS A 856 49.38 -3.02 6.10
N VAL A 857 49.34 -4.02 6.97
CA VAL A 857 48.10 -4.74 7.33
C VAL A 857 47.15 -3.85 8.13
N LYS A 858 47.65 -3.07 9.10
CA LYS A 858 46.85 -2.09 9.87
C LYS A 858 46.27 -1.00 8.98
N MET A 859 47.07 -0.42 8.08
CA MET A 859 46.58 0.58 7.12
C MET A 859 45.57 0.00 6.13
N TYR A 860 45.74 -1.26 5.72
CA TYR A 860 44.77 -1.95 4.87
C TYR A 860 43.43 -2.18 5.58
N LEU A 861 43.47 -2.67 6.83
CA LEU A 861 42.28 -2.86 7.66
C LEU A 861 41.58 -1.52 7.97
N GLN A 862 42.35 -0.48 8.33
CA GLN A 862 41.81 0.85 8.60
C GLN A 862 41.18 1.49 7.36
N ARG A 863 41.81 1.38 6.18
CA ARG A 863 41.17 1.83 4.93
C ARG A 863 39.90 1.07 4.62
N LEU A 864 39.87 -0.24 4.84
CA LEU A 864 38.67 -1.06 4.66
C LEU A 864 37.54 -0.65 5.60
N GLU A 865 37.84 -0.27 6.85
CA GLU A 865 36.85 0.25 7.80
C GLU A 865 36.37 1.66 7.42
N GLU A 866 37.28 2.53 6.97
CA GLU A 866 36.96 3.88 6.50
C GLU A 866 36.13 3.86 5.20
N GLU A 867 36.46 2.98 4.25
CA GLU A 867 35.74 2.81 2.98
C GLU A 867 34.34 2.19 3.18
N ASN A 868 34.17 1.32 4.17
CA ASN A 868 32.89 0.66 4.45
C ASN A 868 32.02 1.36 5.50
N GLY A 869 32.54 2.41 6.16
CA GLY A 869 31.78 3.29 7.04
C GLY A 869 31.58 2.80 8.48
N GLY A 870 32.48 1.95 8.99
CA GLY A 870 32.47 1.51 10.39
C GLY A 870 32.93 0.06 10.62
N SER A 871 33.01 -0.34 11.88
CA SER A 871 33.38 -1.70 12.27
C SER A 871 32.29 -2.72 11.95
N LEU A 872 32.66 -4.01 11.87
CA LEU A 872 31.76 -5.11 11.55
C LEU A 872 30.49 -5.12 12.44
N GLN A 873 30.64 -4.89 13.75
CA GLN A 873 29.52 -4.87 14.69
C GLN A 873 28.53 -3.73 14.42
N VAL A 874 29.02 -2.56 14.00
CA VAL A 874 28.17 -1.41 13.67
C VAL A 874 27.41 -1.68 12.38
N LEU A 875 28.05 -2.26 11.37
CA LEU A 875 27.42 -2.64 10.11
C LEU A 875 26.39 -3.77 10.27
N GLU A 876 26.66 -4.79 11.10
CA GLU A 876 25.70 -5.85 11.46
C GLU A 876 24.45 -5.27 12.13
N ARG A 877 24.66 -4.36 13.09
CA ARG A 877 23.56 -3.67 13.78
C ARG A 877 22.73 -2.83 12.82
N ASN A 878 23.39 -2.01 11.99
CA ASN A 878 22.71 -1.14 11.02
C ASN A 878 21.96 -1.95 9.96
N PHE A 879 22.54 -3.07 9.50
CA PHE A 879 21.86 -4.00 8.59
C PHE A 879 20.61 -4.57 9.25
N LYS A 880 20.70 -5.05 10.49
CA LYS A 880 19.56 -5.61 11.22
C LYS A 880 18.46 -4.57 11.41
N GLU A 881 18.80 -3.36 11.84
CA GLU A 881 17.85 -2.27 12.03
C GLU A 881 17.13 -1.91 10.71
N ARG A 882 17.86 -1.76 9.60
CA ARG A 882 17.27 -1.46 8.28
C ARG A 882 16.46 -2.64 7.72
N HIS A 883 16.91 -3.86 7.91
CA HIS A 883 16.19 -5.07 7.48
C HIS A 883 14.88 -5.25 8.25
N ASP A 884 14.87 -5.00 9.57
CA ASP A 884 13.67 -5.04 10.39
C ASP A 884 12.69 -3.92 10.00
N GLN A 885 13.22 -2.73 9.70
CA GLN A 885 12.42 -1.62 9.17
C GLN A 885 11.77 -1.98 7.82
N PHE A 886 12.52 -2.60 6.90
CA PHE A 886 11.98 -3.09 5.63
C PHE A 886 10.82 -4.08 5.84
N ASN A 887 11.01 -5.09 6.70
CA ASN A 887 9.99 -6.10 6.95
C ASN A 887 8.73 -5.50 7.57
N ARG A 888 8.88 -4.56 8.51
CA ARG A 888 7.75 -3.86 9.13
C ARG A 888 6.95 -3.07 8.10
N ILE A 889 7.61 -2.24 7.28
CA ILE A 889 6.91 -1.42 6.27
C ILE A 889 6.26 -2.31 5.21
N ASN A 890 6.92 -3.39 4.79
CA ASN A 890 6.38 -4.35 3.83
C ASN A 890 5.10 -5.04 4.37
N TYR A 891 5.11 -5.42 5.66
CA TYR A 891 3.92 -5.95 6.33
C TYR A 891 2.78 -4.92 6.40
N GLU A 892 3.07 -3.68 6.83
CA GLU A 892 2.08 -2.58 6.86
C GLU A 892 1.49 -2.30 5.46
N LEU A 893 2.30 -2.37 4.40
CA LEU A 893 1.84 -2.24 3.02
C LEU A 893 0.91 -3.38 2.60
N GLY A 894 1.19 -4.61 3.03
CA GLY A 894 0.31 -5.77 2.83
C GLY A 894 -1.07 -5.56 3.46
N GLU A 895 -1.09 -5.12 4.72
CA GLU A 895 -2.32 -4.81 5.45
C GLU A 895 -3.12 -3.67 4.81
N LEU A 896 -2.45 -2.58 4.41
CA LEU A 896 -3.10 -1.46 3.72
C LEU A 896 -3.70 -1.88 2.37
N LYS A 897 -2.99 -2.71 1.58
CA LYS A 897 -3.51 -3.25 0.31
C LYS A 897 -4.73 -4.15 0.55
N SER A 898 -4.69 -4.98 1.59
CA SER A 898 -5.82 -5.83 2.00
C SER A 898 -7.03 -5.00 2.40
N LEU A 899 -6.83 -3.97 3.23
CA LEU A 899 -7.89 -3.04 3.64
C LEU A 899 -8.48 -2.28 2.46
N LEU A 900 -7.64 -1.80 1.54
CA LEU A 900 -8.08 -1.11 0.32
C LEU A 900 -8.97 -2.03 -0.53
N LYS A 901 -8.58 -3.29 -0.72
CA LYS A 901 -9.37 -4.29 -1.44
C LYS A 901 -10.71 -4.53 -0.77
N LYS A 902 -10.72 -4.84 0.54
CA LYS A 902 -11.96 -5.05 1.31
C LYS A 902 -12.91 -3.85 1.25
N THR A 903 -12.36 -2.63 1.31
CA THR A 903 -13.14 -1.38 1.25
C THR A 903 -13.76 -1.18 -0.13
N LYS A 904 -12.99 -1.43 -1.22
CA LYS A 904 -13.50 -1.38 -2.59
C LYS A 904 -14.60 -2.43 -2.83
N ASP A 905 -14.39 -3.67 -2.38
CA ASP A 905 -15.37 -4.75 -2.52
C ASP A 905 -16.67 -4.44 -1.75
N ALA A 906 -16.55 -3.89 -0.53
CA ALA A 906 -17.70 -3.46 0.26
C ALA A 906 -18.47 -2.32 -0.43
N LEU A 907 -17.77 -1.37 -1.07
CA LEU A 907 -18.38 -0.27 -1.82
C LEU A 907 -19.21 -0.80 -3.01
N VAL A 908 -18.67 -1.75 -3.77
CA VAL A 908 -19.37 -2.40 -4.90
C VAL A 908 -20.64 -3.08 -4.41
N LYS A 909 -20.55 -3.89 -3.34
CA LYS A 909 -21.72 -4.57 -2.75
C LYS A 909 -22.78 -3.58 -2.27
N ARG A 910 -22.38 -2.46 -1.64
CA ARG A 910 -23.31 -1.41 -1.19
C ARG A 910 -24.01 -0.73 -2.36
N ARG A 911 -23.29 -0.46 -3.45
CA ARG A 911 -23.85 0.17 -4.66
C ARG A 911 -24.90 -0.70 -5.35
N LEU A 912 -24.67 -2.01 -5.40
CA LEU A 912 -25.67 -2.97 -5.92
C LEU A 912 -26.93 -2.98 -5.05
N LYS A 913 -26.79 -3.00 -3.72
CA LYS A 913 -27.92 -2.91 -2.79
C LYS A 913 -28.68 -1.59 -2.90
N GLU A 914 -27.97 -0.48 -3.06
CA GLU A 914 -28.58 0.83 -3.29
C GLU A 914 -29.44 0.82 -4.56
N GLN A 915 -28.93 0.30 -5.68
CA GLN A 915 -29.70 0.19 -6.92
C GLN A 915 -30.98 -0.66 -6.73
N GLN A 916 -30.88 -1.77 -6.00
CA GLN A 916 -32.04 -2.60 -5.65
C GLN A 916 -33.06 -1.82 -4.80
N LEU A 917 -32.59 -1.06 -3.80
CA LEU A 917 -33.45 -0.21 -2.97
C LEU A 917 -34.09 0.92 -3.77
N GLN A 918 -33.34 1.59 -4.65
CA GLN A 918 -33.87 2.64 -5.53
C GLN A 918 -34.99 2.10 -6.43
N MET A 919 -34.80 0.91 -7.00
CA MET A 919 -35.84 0.25 -7.80
C MET A 919 -37.06 -0.14 -6.97
N SER A 920 -36.86 -0.70 -5.77
CA SER A 920 -37.96 -1.09 -4.87
C SER A 920 -38.77 0.13 -4.40
N ILE A 921 -38.09 1.15 -3.88
CA ILE A 921 -38.72 2.36 -3.35
C ILE A 921 -39.43 3.14 -4.45
N SER A 922 -38.78 3.33 -5.62
CA SER A 922 -39.43 4.05 -6.73
C SER A 922 -40.63 3.29 -7.31
N THR A 923 -40.58 1.96 -7.38
CA THR A 923 -41.70 1.15 -7.87
C THR A 923 -42.87 1.16 -6.89
N SER A 924 -42.60 1.04 -5.59
CA SER A 924 -43.66 1.12 -4.58
C SER A 924 -44.24 2.54 -4.46
N ALA A 925 -43.40 3.58 -4.58
CA ALA A 925 -43.87 4.97 -4.67
C ALA A 925 -44.77 5.19 -5.90
N ARG A 926 -44.40 4.66 -7.09
CA ARG A 926 -45.26 4.70 -8.29
C ARG A 926 -46.62 4.05 -8.03
N HIS A 927 -46.62 2.86 -7.43
CA HIS A 927 -47.84 2.11 -7.16
C HIS A 927 -48.76 2.84 -6.19
N ASN A 928 -48.23 3.25 -5.03
CA ASN A 928 -49.04 3.94 -4.02
C ASN A 928 -49.53 5.31 -4.51
N PHE A 929 -48.71 6.03 -5.28
CA PHE A 929 -49.12 7.29 -5.91
C PHE A 929 -50.31 7.09 -6.86
N HIS A 930 -50.26 6.03 -7.68
CA HIS A 930 -51.36 5.69 -8.57
C HIS A 930 -52.63 5.34 -7.78
N LEU A 931 -52.52 4.56 -6.69
CA LEU A 931 -53.64 4.19 -5.83
C LEU A 931 -54.32 5.41 -5.20
N TYR A 932 -53.55 6.32 -4.59
CA TYR A 932 -54.12 7.52 -3.94
C TYR A 932 -54.81 8.47 -4.93
N LEU A 933 -54.36 8.52 -6.19
CA LEU A 933 -55.03 9.32 -7.22
C LEU A 933 -56.30 8.63 -7.75
N ALA A 934 -56.28 7.29 -7.87
CA ALA A 934 -57.40 6.51 -8.37
C ALA A 934 -58.66 6.64 -7.50
N GLU A 935 -58.51 6.85 -6.18
CA GLU A 935 -59.63 7.13 -5.26
C GLU A 935 -60.50 8.33 -5.68
N ARG A 936 -59.97 9.21 -6.53
CA ARG A 936 -60.68 10.41 -7.01
C ARG A 936 -60.82 10.46 -8.53
N ASN A 937 -60.81 9.29 -9.19
CA ASN A 937 -60.92 9.13 -10.64
C ASN A 937 -59.80 9.85 -11.42
N PHE A 938 -58.62 9.97 -10.83
CA PHE A 938 -57.41 10.42 -11.53
C PHE A 938 -56.46 9.25 -11.76
N ASP A 939 -55.86 9.20 -12.95
CA ASP A 939 -54.69 8.36 -13.20
C ASP A 939 -53.44 9.20 -13.02
N GLY A 940 -52.45 8.71 -12.28
CA GLY A 940 -51.14 9.36 -12.26
C GLY A 940 -49.96 8.40 -12.22
N TRP A 941 -48.84 8.90 -12.69
CA TRP A 941 -47.59 8.17 -12.85
C TRP A 941 -46.39 9.00 -12.39
N LEU A 942 -45.48 8.35 -11.67
CA LEU A 942 -44.18 8.91 -11.29
C LEU A 942 -43.10 8.40 -12.24
N LYS A 943 -42.56 9.29 -13.07
CA LYS A 943 -41.46 8.98 -13.99
C LYS A 943 -40.14 9.45 -13.39
N PHE A 944 -39.45 8.52 -12.73
CA PHE A 944 -38.08 8.69 -12.23
C PHE A 944 -37.09 8.47 -13.37
N ASP A 945 -36.21 9.44 -13.59
CA ASP A 945 -35.00 9.29 -14.40
C ASP A 945 -33.78 9.47 -13.49
N PHE A 946 -33.11 8.35 -13.18
CA PHE A 946 -31.95 8.34 -12.28
C PHE A 946 -30.67 8.82 -12.98
N ASN A 947 -30.61 8.82 -14.32
CA ASN A 947 -29.46 9.28 -15.09
C ASN A 947 -29.46 10.81 -15.16
N GLU A 948 -30.58 11.38 -15.60
CA GLU A 948 -30.78 12.84 -15.69
C GLU A 948 -31.11 13.48 -14.33
N LYS A 949 -31.33 12.66 -13.30
CA LYS A 949 -31.73 13.08 -11.94
C LYS A 949 -33.00 13.93 -11.96
N THR A 950 -34.02 13.46 -12.67
CA THR A 950 -35.31 14.14 -12.79
C THR A 950 -36.47 13.25 -12.33
N LEU A 951 -37.51 13.89 -11.80
CA LEU A 951 -38.76 13.24 -11.42
C LEU A 951 -39.93 14.02 -12.00
N ASN A 952 -40.64 13.41 -12.94
CA ASN A 952 -41.87 13.97 -13.50
C ASN A 952 -43.08 13.30 -12.85
N ILE A 953 -44.01 14.14 -12.41
CA ILE A 953 -45.32 13.74 -11.92
C ILE A 953 -46.31 14.01 -13.06
N ILE A 954 -46.96 12.96 -13.55
CA ILE A 954 -47.94 13.02 -14.63
C ILE A 954 -49.29 12.64 -14.04
N VAL A 955 -50.32 13.44 -14.28
CA VAL A 955 -51.68 13.22 -13.77
C VAL A 955 -52.68 13.45 -14.90
N ARG A 956 -53.75 12.66 -14.95
CA ARG A 956 -54.81 12.71 -15.96
C ARG A 956 -56.16 12.39 -15.31
N HIS A 957 -57.23 13.04 -15.74
CA HIS A 957 -58.59 12.70 -15.30
C HIS A 957 -59.10 11.47 -16.07
N GLN A 958 -59.72 10.49 -15.40
CA GLN A 958 -60.17 9.24 -16.04
C GLN A 958 -61.31 9.43 -17.07
N SER A 959 -61.99 10.58 -17.05
CA SER A 959 -63.04 10.92 -18.03
C SER A 959 -62.51 11.46 -19.37
N GLU A 960 -61.20 11.74 -19.50
CA GLU A 960 -60.62 12.24 -20.74
C GLU A 960 -60.20 11.07 -21.66
N THR A 961 -60.90 10.91 -22.79
CA THR A 961 -60.71 9.79 -23.74
C THR A 961 -59.54 9.97 -24.71
N ASN A 962 -58.94 11.16 -24.81
CA ASN A 962 -57.80 11.44 -25.68
C ASN A 962 -56.47 11.06 -25.01
N LEU A 963 -55.82 9.99 -25.48
CA LEU A 963 -54.49 9.53 -25.04
C LEU A 963 -53.36 10.58 -25.22
N ALA A 964 -53.59 11.63 -26.03
CA ALA A 964 -52.61 12.67 -26.34
C ALA A 964 -52.53 13.82 -25.31
N VAL A 965 -53.49 13.94 -24.39
CA VAL A 965 -53.50 15.01 -23.37
C VAL A 965 -52.84 14.48 -22.10
N GLN A 966 -51.52 14.32 -22.12
CA GLN A 966 -50.73 14.12 -20.90
C GLN A 966 -50.29 15.49 -20.39
N THR A 967 -50.86 15.94 -19.28
CA THR A 967 -50.52 17.23 -18.67
C THR A 967 -49.40 17.04 -17.64
N ASN A 968 -48.25 17.69 -17.89
CA ASN A 968 -47.23 17.86 -16.87
C ASN A 968 -47.80 18.70 -15.73
N THR A 969 -47.25 18.61 -14.51
CA THR A 969 -47.67 19.44 -13.36
C THR A 969 -47.78 20.96 -13.63
N SER A 970 -47.17 21.48 -14.69
CA SER A 970 -47.31 22.87 -15.11
C SER A 970 -48.71 23.21 -15.64
N SER A 971 -49.40 22.27 -16.30
CA SER A 971 -50.71 22.47 -16.95
C SER A 971 -51.93 21.99 -16.15
N LEU A 972 -51.73 21.44 -14.95
CA LEU A 972 -52.81 21.11 -14.02
C LEU A 972 -53.44 22.37 -13.39
N SER A 973 -54.70 22.29 -12.94
CA SER A 973 -55.31 23.35 -12.13
C SER A 973 -54.61 23.46 -10.76
N GLY A 974 -54.69 24.63 -10.10
CA GLY A 974 -54.06 24.83 -8.78
C GLY A 974 -54.52 23.81 -7.72
N GLY A 975 -55.77 23.35 -7.82
CA GLY A 975 -56.34 22.30 -6.97
C GLY A 975 -55.76 20.90 -7.25
N GLU A 976 -55.62 20.52 -8.52
CA GLU A 976 -55.04 19.23 -8.93
C GLU A 976 -53.55 19.13 -8.61
N LYS A 977 -52.81 20.24 -8.77
CA LYS A 977 -51.41 20.30 -8.34
C LYS A 977 -51.29 20.00 -6.85
N SER A 978 -52.09 20.68 -6.03
CA SER A 978 -52.07 20.51 -4.57
C SER A 978 -52.42 19.08 -4.14
N PHE A 979 -53.44 18.47 -4.76
CA PHE A 979 -53.84 17.09 -4.49
C PHE A 979 -52.75 16.08 -4.89
N SER A 980 -52.21 16.20 -6.10
CA SER A 980 -51.12 15.33 -6.59
C SER A 980 -49.86 15.44 -5.73
N THR A 981 -49.55 16.62 -5.21
CA THR A 981 -48.42 16.81 -4.30
C THR A 981 -48.62 16.09 -2.97
N VAL A 982 -49.81 16.16 -2.37
CA VAL A 982 -50.11 15.43 -1.13
C VAL A 982 -50.09 13.92 -1.35
N ALA A 983 -50.68 13.44 -2.45
CA ALA A 983 -50.63 12.03 -2.83
C ALA A 983 -49.18 11.53 -2.99
N PHE A 984 -48.28 12.37 -3.54
CA PHE A 984 -46.85 12.03 -3.63
C PHE A 984 -46.18 11.97 -2.25
N ILE A 985 -46.45 12.90 -1.35
CA ILE A 985 -45.92 12.88 0.02
C ILE A 985 -46.39 11.61 0.75
N MET A 986 -47.68 11.25 0.62
CA MET A 986 -48.23 10.02 1.20
C MET A 986 -47.61 8.76 0.59
N ALA A 987 -47.34 8.75 -0.72
CA ALA A 987 -46.64 7.64 -1.37
C ALA A 987 -45.23 7.43 -0.79
N MET A 988 -44.57 8.52 -0.38
CA MET A 988 -43.27 8.47 0.28
C MET A 988 -43.37 8.02 1.75
N TRP A 989 -44.41 8.40 2.50
CA TRP A 989 -44.60 7.92 3.89
C TRP A 989 -44.68 6.40 3.99
N HIS A 990 -45.31 5.75 3.01
CA HIS A 990 -45.36 4.29 2.98
C HIS A 990 -43.97 3.64 2.87
N GLN A 991 -43.01 4.34 2.24
CA GLN A 991 -41.63 3.85 2.10
C GLN A 991 -40.78 4.12 3.34
N VAL A 992 -41.06 5.22 4.05
CA VAL A 992 -40.26 5.69 5.17
C VAL A 992 -41.04 5.53 6.47
N LYS A 993 -40.79 4.42 7.17
CA LYS A 993 -41.40 4.15 8.49
C LYS A 993 -40.83 5.06 9.57
N LEU A 994 -41.44 6.23 9.73
CA LEU A 994 -41.10 7.23 10.74
C LEU A 994 -42.06 7.14 11.92
N PRO A 995 -41.64 7.52 13.15
CA PRO A 995 -42.52 7.48 14.32
C PRO A 995 -43.61 8.57 14.28
N PHE A 996 -43.34 9.69 13.60
CA PHE A 996 -44.29 10.79 13.46
C PHE A 996 -44.06 11.62 12.19
N HIS A 997 -45.11 12.34 11.76
CA HIS A 997 -45.12 13.25 10.62
C HIS A 997 -45.72 14.61 11.00
N PHE A 998 -45.03 15.69 10.64
CA PHE A 998 -45.50 17.08 10.80
C PHE A 998 -45.71 17.71 9.42
N LEU A 999 -46.90 18.28 9.19
CA LEU A 999 -47.19 19.06 7.99
C LEU A 999 -47.61 20.47 8.39
N ASP A 1000 -46.83 21.46 7.96
CA ASP A 1000 -47.10 22.88 8.21
C ASP A 1000 -47.75 23.54 6.99
N GLU A 1001 -48.94 24.14 7.20
CA GLU A 1001 -49.67 24.96 6.23
C GLU A 1001 -49.90 24.29 4.87
N PHE A 1002 -50.08 22.97 4.84
CA PHE A 1002 -50.31 22.21 3.60
C PHE A 1002 -51.61 22.60 2.88
N ASP A 1003 -52.56 23.22 3.59
CA ASP A 1003 -53.91 23.53 3.16
C ASP A 1003 -54.14 25.00 2.74
N VAL A 1004 -53.15 25.88 2.95
CA VAL A 1004 -53.26 27.34 2.75
C VAL A 1004 -53.44 27.70 1.28
N PHE A 1005 -52.86 26.93 0.36
CA PHE A 1005 -52.91 27.17 -1.08
C PHE A 1005 -54.01 26.38 -1.79
N MET A 1006 -54.87 25.69 -1.02
CA MET A 1006 -55.98 24.90 -1.54
C MET A 1006 -57.29 25.68 -1.46
N ASP A 1007 -58.14 25.52 -2.48
CA ASP A 1007 -59.52 25.98 -2.43
C ASP A 1007 -60.36 25.16 -1.41
N GLY A 1008 -61.54 25.66 -1.04
CA GLY A 1008 -62.34 25.05 0.02
C GLY A 1008 -62.79 23.62 -0.26
N ILE A 1009 -62.95 23.25 -1.55
CA ILE A 1009 -63.37 21.91 -1.97
C ILE A 1009 -62.20 20.94 -1.92
N ASN A 1010 -61.06 21.24 -2.55
CA ASN A 1010 -59.91 20.32 -2.54
C ASN A 1010 -59.30 20.21 -1.13
N ARG A 1011 -59.40 21.26 -0.30
CA ARG A 1011 -58.97 21.19 1.10
C ARG A 1011 -59.70 20.11 1.88
N ARG A 1012 -61.02 20.03 1.78
CA ARG A 1012 -61.81 19.00 2.50
C ARG A 1012 -61.41 17.60 2.05
N VAL A 1013 -61.30 17.39 0.74
CA VAL A 1013 -60.90 16.10 0.15
C VAL A 1013 -59.51 15.67 0.62
N VAL A 1014 -58.53 16.58 0.61
CA VAL A 1014 -57.17 16.29 1.08
C VAL A 1014 -57.14 15.99 2.59
N MET A 1015 -57.96 16.69 3.38
CA MET A 1015 -58.07 16.44 4.82
C MET A 1015 -58.62 15.04 5.11
N ASP A 1016 -59.71 14.65 4.43
CA ASP A 1016 -60.31 13.33 4.59
C ASP A 1016 -59.31 12.23 4.21
N LEU A 1017 -58.62 12.39 3.07
CA LEU A 1017 -57.57 11.48 2.61
C LEU A 1017 -56.43 11.32 3.64
N LEU A 1018 -55.95 12.42 4.21
CA LEU A 1018 -54.88 12.40 5.22
C LEU A 1018 -55.34 11.75 6.53
N ILE A 1019 -56.57 12.01 6.95
CA ILE A 1019 -57.17 11.41 8.15
C ILE A 1019 -57.34 9.91 7.95
N ASP A 1020 -57.85 9.47 6.80
CA ASP A 1020 -58.09 8.06 6.52
C ASP A 1020 -56.76 7.29 6.43
N HIS A 1021 -55.75 7.86 5.77
CA HIS A 1021 -54.39 7.31 5.81
C HIS A 1021 -53.81 7.20 7.24
N ALA A 1022 -54.05 8.22 8.08
CA ALA A 1022 -53.60 8.20 9.47
C ALA A 1022 -54.39 7.21 10.36
N LYS A 1023 -55.62 6.86 9.99
CA LYS A 1023 -56.41 5.80 10.66
C LYS A 1023 -55.89 4.40 10.32
N GLU A 1024 -55.48 4.18 9.08
CA GLU A 1024 -54.93 2.90 8.62
C GLU A 1024 -53.54 2.61 9.19
N THR A 1025 -52.77 3.67 9.48
CA THR A 1025 -51.39 3.56 9.98
C THR A 1025 -51.31 3.75 11.50
N LYS A 1026 -50.35 3.09 12.17
CA LYS A 1026 -50.11 3.27 13.62
C LYS A 1026 -49.14 4.43 13.93
N GLN A 1027 -48.91 5.34 12.98
CA GLN A 1027 -47.97 6.46 13.10
C GLN A 1027 -48.68 7.70 13.66
N GLN A 1028 -47.91 8.62 14.23
CA GLN A 1028 -48.42 9.89 14.73
C GLN A 1028 -48.41 10.96 13.64
N PHE A 1029 -49.52 11.66 13.43
CA PHE A 1029 -49.63 12.77 12.48
C PHE A 1029 -49.97 14.06 13.21
N VAL A 1030 -49.27 15.13 12.86
CA VAL A 1030 -49.48 16.47 13.41
C VAL A 1030 -49.61 17.46 12.27
N PHE A 1031 -50.83 18.01 12.15
CA PHE A 1031 -51.22 18.94 11.10
C PHE A 1031 -51.32 20.35 11.68
N LEU A 1032 -50.50 21.27 11.18
CA LEU A 1032 -50.52 22.68 11.57
C LEU A 1032 -51.27 23.47 10.50
N THR A 1033 -52.39 24.08 10.87
CA THR A 1033 -53.22 24.86 9.94
C THR A 1033 -53.61 26.22 10.54
N PRO A 1034 -53.65 27.30 9.73
CA PRO A 1034 -54.16 28.58 10.19
C PRO A 1034 -55.69 28.70 10.10
N LEU A 1035 -56.36 27.70 9.51
CA LEU A 1035 -57.78 27.73 9.18
C LEU A 1035 -58.64 27.08 10.27
N ASP A 1036 -59.92 27.44 10.31
CA ASP A 1036 -60.86 26.88 11.29
C ASP A 1036 -61.26 25.44 10.89
N MET A 1037 -61.16 24.52 11.84
CA MET A 1037 -61.39 23.08 11.69
C MET A 1037 -62.71 22.64 12.34
N SER A 1038 -63.67 23.55 12.42
CA SER A 1038 -65.00 23.34 13.03
C SER A 1038 -65.82 22.22 12.37
N SER A 1039 -65.46 21.79 11.16
CA SER A 1039 -66.09 20.66 10.46
C SER A 1039 -65.58 19.27 10.89
N ILE A 1040 -64.50 19.17 11.67
CA ILE A 1040 -63.92 17.89 12.12
C ILE A 1040 -64.31 17.64 13.58
N SER A 1041 -64.95 16.51 13.86
CA SER A 1041 -65.31 16.11 15.22
C SER A 1041 -64.10 15.50 15.95
N SER A 1042 -63.80 15.99 17.15
CA SER A 1042 -62.82 15.36 18.03
C SER A 1042 -63.24 13.93 18.39
N SER A 1043 -62.29 12.99 18.40
CA SER A 1043 -62.50 11.59 18.76
C SER A 1043 -61.30 11.07 19.57
N ASP A 1044 -61.37 9.83 20.07
CA ASP A 1044 -60.27 9.23 20.84
C ASP A 1044 -58.94 9.19 20.08
N ILE A 1045 -59.00 9.20 18.74
CA ILE A 1045 -57.83 9.19 17.84
C ILE A 1045 -57.47 10.58 17.27
N ILE A 1046 -58.33 11.60 17.42
CA ILE A 1046 -58.14 12.95 16.84
C ILE A 1046 -58.26 14.00 17.95
N THR A 1047 -57.17 14.72 18.20
CA THR A 1047 -57.15 15.86 19.13
C THR A 1047 -56.93 17.17 18.38
N ILE A 1048 -57.73 18.20 18.71
CA ILE A 1048 -57.63 19.54 18.12
C ILE A 1048 -57.13 20.51 19.19
N HIS A 1049 -55.93 21.06 19.01
CA HIS A 1049 -55.32 22.09 19.84
C HIS A 1049 -55.56 23.46 19.21
N ARG A 1050 -56.22 24.37 19.94
CA ARG A 1050 -56.41 25.76 19.50
C ARG A 1050 -55.43 26.66 20.25
N LEU A 1051 -54.50 27.28 19.53
CA LEU A 1051 -53.56 28.26 20.09
C LEU A 1051 -54.19 29.65 20.07
N GLU A 1052 -54.10 30.35 21.20
CA GLU A 1052 -54.49 31.75 21.30
C GLU A 1052 -53.53 32.64 20.49
N ALA A 1053 -53.99 33.85 20.14
CA ALA A 1053 -53.10 34.86 19.55
C ALA A 1053 -51.96 35.17 20.56
N PRO A 1054 -50.73 35.42 20.09
CA PRO A 1054 -49.62 35.72 20.99
C PRO A 1054 -49.99 36.97 21.80
N ARG A 1055 -49.84 36.92 23.12
CA ARG A 1055 -49.93 38.13 23.96
C ARG A 1055 -48.67 38.95 23.67
N ASP A 1056 -48.88 40.22 23.33
CA ASP A 1056 -47.81 41.20 23.09
C ASP A 1056 -46.82 41.28 24.27
#